data_AF-A0A0P1I9D9-F1
#
_entry.id   AF-A0A0P1I9D9-F1
#
_cell.length_a   1.000
_cell.length_b   1.000
_cell.length_c   1.000
_cell.angle_alpha   90.00
_cell.angle_beta   90.00
_cell.angle_gamma   90.00
#
_symmetry.space_group_name_H-M   'P 1'
#
loop_
_entity.id
_entity.type
_entity.pdbx_description
1 polymer ?
#
loop_
_entity_poly.entity_id
_entity_poly.type
_entity_poly.pdbx_seq_one_letter_code
_entity_poly.pdbx_strand_id
1 'polypeptide(L)'
;MNYIRSDFPEEFLFGLASSAQAREQEFDLARETGLDCYQFSINWARVLPEGRGALNEDGLDQYDRLIDTLLTHGIRPWATLCHEEVPAALADLGGWRNRDIAGWFADFTEVIMGRIGDRMHGVASISAPSGIGDMRHFRIQTQDIYKSRATARAMHHLLLAHGHAIDRMRGLGMSNLGISFDHANAEQQDVGETHPIFDVCDHFFASAVFNKTYPATVAETLDAHLSTGWQDDFKIIGAQIDWCGLSFAGHSQAAGNMVRQLSHFQQDYSQDLPIIVIENGATNLEGSRQSDDLSQHLNALQDALKMGVPLKGVFVRSLRDRDTKYDGPSDPVTGKSRTRENQSEGTSSSYRSAFSNAIISSPRPQTAGTRHNPWDIVADIGGTNTRLGVIADGKLTDLRKYPTGSLPDLLDAFHALRDEIGTDPRAVVAAGAGPVKEGTIRLTNAKLDLSEDNIGKATGAQHTFVINDFTAAAWSVAEITGEDVEVLQGAATPRPGTRLVVGPGTGLGVGALLYSKGRYHTASGEGGHIGLSPRHEDEVEIFKAARHVSPNCFFDDTLVLEAEMFLSGTGLPILYRAIGMADGQTDTPERSAKDILEAARAQVDPIAEKTANMFTTYLGAMMGDLAVVLMPVGGVFLVGGVAEKNRWLFTDAFRDAFNAGGRFSDLRKSMSLYVSEQKEFGIIGANNFCKNALAR
;
A
#
# COMPACT_ATOMS: atom_id res chain seq x y z
N MET A 1 27.96 -12.04 -29.72
CA MET A 1 26.69 -11.33 -29.48
C MET A 1 26.58 -10.21 -30.50
N ASN A 2 25.52 -10.20 -31.31
CA ASN A 2 25.27 -9.12 -32.29
C ASN A 2 24.32 -8.05 -31.77
N TYR A 3 23.53 -8.37 -30.74
CA TYR A 3 22.59 -7.45 -30.11
C TYR A 3 22.73 -7.49 -28.59
N ILE A 4 22.58 -6.32 -27.98
CA ILE A 4 22.59 -6.06 -26.53
C ILE A 4 21.27 -5.37 -26.15
N ARG A 5 21.02 -5.19 -24.86
CA ARG A 5 19.77 -4.57 -24.34
C ARG A 5 19.34 -3.29 -25.08
N SER A 6 20.28 -2.41 -25.41
CA SER A 6 19.99 -1.12 -26.08
C SER A 6 19.51 -1.25 -27.53
N ASP A 7 19.62 -2.44 -28.13
CA ASP A 7 19.11 -2.70 -29.49
C ASP A 7 17.61 -3.05 -29.48
N PHE A 8 17.01 -3.27 -28.31
CA PHE A 8 15.59 -3.53 -28.14
C PHE A 8 14.83 -2.22 -27.81
N PRO A 9 13.51 -2.16 -28.07
CA PRO A 9 12.70 -1.01 -27.68
C PRO A 9 12.86 -0.66 -26.20
N GLU A 10 12.78 0.63 -25.85
CA GLU A 10 13.01 1.14 -24.48
C GLU A 10 12.11 0.45 -23.43
N GLU A 11 10.90 0.05 -23.83
CA GLU A 11 9.90 -0.60 -22.98
C GLU A 11 10.00 -2.13 -22.97
N PHE A 12 10.96 -2.72 -23.69
CA PHE A 12 11.08 -4.17 -23.82
C PHE A 12 11.54 -4.80 -22.50
N LEU A 13 10.78 -5.77 -22.00
CA LEU A 13 11.03 -6.40 -20.71
C LEU A 13 12.00 -7.57 -20.83
N PHE A 14 13.01 -7.59 -19.96
CA PHE A 14 13.87 -8.76 -19.78
C PHE A 14 13.58 -9.39 -18.42
N GLY A 15 12.98 -10.58 -18.41
CA GLY A 15 12.55 -11.25 -17.20
C GLY A 15 13.29 -12.56 -16.92
N LEU A 16 13.22 -13.01 -15.67
CA LEU A 16 13.56 -14.38 -15.28
C LEU A 16 12.26 -15.14 -15.01
N ALA A 17 12.10 -16.33 -15.60
CA ALA A 17 11.01 -17.25 -15.26
C ALA A 17 11.53 -18.42 -14.43
N SER A 18 10.83 -18.71 -13.33
CA SER A 18 11.10 -19.85 -12.46
C SER A 18 9.82 -20.59 -12.06
N SER A 19 9.85 -21.91 -12.21
CA SER A 19 8.80 -22.82 -11.72
C SER A 19 9.10 -23.40 -10.33
N ALA A 20 10.29 -23.13 -9.79
CA ALA A 20 10.71 -23.57 -8.45
C ALA A 20 10.43 -22.50 -7.39
N GLN A 21 10.45 -22.88 -6.11
CA GLN A 21 10.26 -21.95 -5.00
C GLN A 21 11.31 -20.84 -5.05
N ALA A 22 10.86 -19.60 -5.21
CA ALA A 22 11.71 -18.42 -5.34
C ALA A 22 12.64 -18.27 -4.13
N ARG A 23 13.92 -18.00 -4.38
CA ARG A 23 14.94 -17.79 -3.35
C ARG A 23 15.49 -16.38 -3.49
N GLU A 24 15.67 -15.68 -2.38
CA GLU A 24 16.13 -14.28 -2.36
C GLU A 24 17.44 -14.07 -3.12
N GLN A 25 18.36 -15.04 -3.07
CA GLN A 25 19.63 -15.01 -3.80
C GLN A 25 19.47 -14.90 -5.33
N GLU A 26 18.31 -15.27 -5.89
CA GLU A 26 18.02 -15.12 -7.32
C GLU A 26 17.64 -13.69 -7.69
N PHE A 27 17.13 -12.90 -6.75
CA PHE A 27 16.70 -11.52 -7.00
C PHE A 27 17.89 -10.57 -7.09
N ASP A 28 18.87 -10.76 -6.20
CA ASP A 28 20.15 -10.04 -6.29
C ASP A 28 20.87 -10.34 -7.61
N LEU A 29 20.90 -11.61 -8.02
CA LEU A 29 21.51 -12.01 -9.27
C LEU A 29 20.73 -11.48 -10.49
N ALA A 30 19.40 -11.47 -10.46
CA ALA A 30 18.57 -10.88 -11.51
C ALA A 30 18.83 -9.38 -11.65
N ARG A 31 18.96 -8.66 -10.53
CA ARG A 31 19.30 -7.24 -10.52
C ARG A 31 20.72 -6.98 -11.05
N GLU A 32 21.71 -7.75 -10.59
CA GLU A 32 23.10 -7.64 -11.05
C GLU A 32 23.28 -7.98 -12.54
N THR A 33 22.36 -8.76 -13.11
CA THR A 33 22.33 -9.12 -14.53
C THR A 33 21.45 -8.19 -15.37
N GLY A 34 20.83 -7.17 -14.78
CA GLY A 34 20.05 -6.17 -15.52
C GLY A 34 18.67 -6.66 -16.00
N LEU A 35 18.09 -7.65 -15.32
CA LEU A 35 16.72 -8.12 -15.56
C LEU A 35 15.70 -7.23 -14.84
N ASP A 36 14.56 -7.00 -15.48
CA ASP A 36 13.47 -6.13 -15.05
C ASP A 36 12.39 -6.85 -14.23
N CYS A 37 12.20 -8.14 -14.49
CA CYS A 37 10.99 -8.88 -14.09
C CYS A 37 11.33 -10.26 -13.53
N TYR A 38 10.51 -10.75 -12.60
CA TYR A 38 10.58 -12.14 -12.11
C TYR A 38 9.20 -12.77 -12.17
N GLN A 39 9.07 -13.84 -12.95
CA GLN A 39 7.85 -14.63 -13.07
C GLN A 39 7.93 -15.87 -12.19
N PHE A 40 6.90 -16.03 -11.35
CA PHE A 40 6.71 -17.20 -10.48
C PHE A 40 5.31 -17.80 -10.65
N SER A 41 5.13 -19.04 -10.21
CA SER A 41 3.81 -19.68 -10.17
C SER A 41 3.20 -19.67 -8.77
N ILE A 42 1.88 -19.53 -8.71
CA ILE A 42 1.11 -19.63 -7.48
C ILE A 42 0.59 -21.06 -7.35
N ASN A 43 0.81 -21.67 -6.19
CA ASN A 43 0.35 -23.02 -5.88
C ASN A 43 -1.04 -22.92 -5.25
N TRP A 44 -2.07 -23.36 -5.98
CA TRP A 44 -3.46 -23.33 -5.53
C TRP A 44 -3.64 -24.06 -4.19
N ALA A 45 -3.07 -25.26 -4.02
CA ALA A 45 -3.19 -26.04 -2.80
C ALA A 45 -2.49 -25.37 -1.59
N ARG A 46 -1.56 -24.45 -1.83
CA ARG A 46 -0.94 -23.67 -0.76
C ARG A 46 -1.88 -22.61 -0.20
N VAL A 47 -2.71 -22.01 -1.04
CA VAL A 47 -3.65 -20.94 -0.66
C VAL A 47 -4.97 -21.53 -0.14
N LEU A 48 -5.46 -22.56 -0.82
CA LEU A 48 -6.66 -23.31 -0.48
C LEU A 48 -6.31 -24.80 -0.47
N PRO A 49 -5.96 -25.40 0.69
CA PRO A 49 -5.53 -26.80 0.80
C PRO A 49 -6.57 -27.80 0.25
N GLU A 50 -7.84 -27.57 0.55
CA GLU A 50 -8.96 -28.38 0.04
C GLU A 50 -9.45 -27.89 -1.35
N GLY A 51 -8.69 -26.97 -1.97
CA GLY A 51 -9.00 -26.28 -3.22
C GLY A 51 -10.15 -25.27 -3.14
N ARG A 52 -10.95 -25.30 -2.07
CA ARG A 52 -12.09 -24.42 -1.80
C ARG A 52 -12.23 -24.19 -0.30
N GLY A 53 -12.97 -23.14 0.07
CA GLY A 53 -13.39 -22.92 1.45
C GLY A 53 -12.27 -22.30 2.30
N ALA A 54 -11.81 -23.01 3.32
CA ALA A 54 -10.91 -22.45 4.33
C ALA A 54 -9.57 -22.02 3.74
N LEU A 55 -9.16 -20.81 4.08
CA LEU A 55 -7.91 -20.19 3.68
C LEU A 55 -6.74 -20.73 4.50
N ASN A 56 -5.59 -20.88 3.85
CA ASN A 56 -4.32 -21.02 4.54
C ASN A 56 -3.59 -19.66 4.56
N GLU A 57 -3.79 -18.90 5.65
CA GLU A 57 -3.20 -17.56 5.83
C GLU A 57 -1.67 -17.58 5.72
N ASP A 58 -1.00 -18.59 6.29
CA ASP A 58 0.47 -18.72 6.19
C ASP A 58 0.93 -18.89 4.73
N GLY A 59 0.12 -19.56 3.92
CA GLY A 59 0.36 -19.74 2.49
C GLY A 59 0.19 -18.45 1.70
N LEU A 60 -0.82 -17.64 2.05
CA LEU A 60 -1.06 -16.31 1.48
C LEU A 60 0.07 -15.33 1.83
N ASP A 61 0.46 -15.29 3.11
CA ASP A 61 1.51 -14.42 3.62
C ASP A 61 2.88 -14.72 2.99
N GLN A 62 3.12 -15.95 2.53
CA GLN A 62 4.33 -16.26 1.77
C GLN A 62 4.38 -15.54 0.42
N TYR A 63 3.26 -15.50 -0.31
CA TYR A 63 3.18 -14.78 -1.58
C TYR A 63 3.23 -13.26 -1.38
N ASP A 64 2.58 -12.78 -0.32
CA ASP A 64 2.62 -11.39 0.10
C ASP A 64 4.07 -10.91 0.33
N ARG A 65 4.82 -11.62 1.19
CA ARG A 65 6.24 -11.35 1.45
C ARG A 65 7.13 -11.50 0.22
N LEU A 66 6.87 -12.48 -0.64
CA LEU A 66 7.62 -12.68 -1.88
C LEU A 66 7.53 -11.44 -2.78
N ILE A 67 6.33 -10.90 -2.93
CA ILE A 67 6.10 -9.72 -3.77
C ILE A 67 6.79 -8.49 -3.18
N ASP A 68 6.67 -8.27 -1.88
CA ASP A 68 7.37 -7.17 -1.21
C ASP A 68 8.88 -7.28 -1.38
N THR A 69 9.41 -8.51 -1.35
CA THR A 69 10.84 -8.77 -1.52
C THR A 69 11.28 -8.50 -2.95
N LEU A 70 10.52 -8.94 -3.96
CA LEU A 70 10.79 -8.64 -5.37
C LEU A 70 10.81 -7.12 -5.62
N LEU A 71 9.80 -6.40 -5.12
CA LEU A 71 9.69 -4.95 -5.25
C LEU A 71 10.83 -4.21 -4.54
N THR A 72 11.24 -4.68 -3.35
CA THR A 72 12.40 -4.13 -2.62
C THR A 72 13.70 -4.25 -3.41
N HIS A 73 13.82 -5.27 -4.26
CA HIS A 73 14.98 -5.46 -5.14
C HIS A 73 14.83 -4.75 -6.50
N GLY A 74 13.76 -3.98 -6.72
CA GLY A 74 13.47 -3.30 -7.98
C GLY A 74 13.05 -4.25 -9.11
N ILE A 75 12.61 -5.46 -8.76
CA ILE A 75 12.20 -6.49 -9.71
C ILE A 75 10.68 -6.52 -9.80
N ARG A 76 10.14 -6.39 -11.02
CA ARG A 76 8.69 -6.38 -11.25
C ARG A 76 8.11 -7.79 -11.12
N PRO A 77 7.13 -8.02 -10.22
CA PRO A 77 6.56 -9.34 -10.01
C PRO A 77 5.60 -9.71 -11.14
N TRP A 78 5.79 -10.91 -11.70
CA TRP A 78 4.88 -11.55 -12.64
C TRP A 78 4.40 -12.88 -12.05
N ALA A 79 3.12 -13.19 -12.16
CA ALA A 79 2.57 -14.42 -11.61
C ALA A 79 1.87 -15.25 -12.67
N THR A 80 1.97 -16.57 -12.52
CA THR A 80 1.12 -17.54 -13.22
C THR A 80 0.22 -18.23 -12.20
N LEU A 81 -1.10 -18.08 -12.35
CA LEU A 81 -2.09 -18.66 -11.42
C LEU A 81 -2.23 -20.18 -11.56
N CYS A 82 -2.13 -20.71 -12.79
CA CYS A 82 -2.14 -22.15 -13.04
C CYS A 82 -0.95 -22.56 -13.93
N HIS A 83 -0.05 -23.38 -13.38
CA HIS A 83 1.16 -23.84 -14.09
C HIS A 83 1.15 -25.36 -14.36
N GLU A 84 0.83 -26.24 -13.38
CA GLU A 84 0.84 -27.70 -13.63
C GLU A 84 -0.16 -28.55 -12.82
N GLU A 85 -0.54 -28.15 -11.59
CA GLU A 85 -1.30 -29.03 -10.68
C GLU A 85 -2.56 -28.38 -10.09
N VAL A 86 -3.58 -29.22 -9.89
CA VAL A 86 -4.83 -28.93 -9.20
C VAL A 86 -4.74 -29.56 -7.80
N PRO A 87 -5.27 -28.93 -6.74
CA PRO A 87 -5.33 -29.53 -5.41
C PRO A 87 -5.92 -30.95 -5.42
N ALA A 88 -5.32 -31.88 -4.68
CA ALA A 88 -5.73 -33.29 -4.66
C ALA A 88 -7.23 -33.46 -4.32
N ALA A 89 -7.74 -32.67 -3.38
CA ALA A 89 -9.16 -32.64 -3.02
C ALA A 89 -10.09 -32.30 -4.19
N LEU A 90 -9.64 -31.48 -5.15
CA LEU A 90 -10.39 -31.19 -6.38
C LEU A 90 -10.19 -32.27 -7.44
N ALA A 91 -9.02 -32.91 -7.49
CA ALA A 91 -8.78 -34.06 -8.35
C ALA A 91 -9.73 -35.23 -8.01
N ASP A 92 -9.98 -35.48 -6.72
CA ASP A 92 -10.97 -36.45 -6.23
C ASP A 92 -12.40 -36.14 -6.69
N LEU A 93 -12.70 -34.86 -6.93
CA LEU A 93 -13.98 -34.38 -7.47
C LEU A 93 -14.01 -34.33 -9.01
N GLY A 94 -13.00 -34.90 -9.66
CA GLY A 94 -12.90 -35.00 -11.12
C GLY A 94 -11.92 -34.01 -11.75
N GLY A 95 -11.38 -33.04 -11.00
CA GLY A 95 -10.42 -32.06 -11.48
C GLY A 95 -10.95 -31.28 -12.69
N TRP A 96 -10.11 -31.09 -13.71
CA TRP A 96 -10.48 -30.39 -14.95
C TRP A 96 -11.65 -31.04 -15.72
N ARG A 97 -11.96 -32.32 -15.46
CA ARG A 97 -13.10 -33.01 -16.09
C ARG A 97 -14.44 -32.55 -15.53
N ASN A 98 -14.44 -31.93 -14.35
CA ASN A 98 -15.60 -31.32 -13.71
C ASN A 98 -15.73 -29.87 -14.14
N ARG A 99 -16.93 -29.43 -14.56
CA ARG A 99 -17.18 -28.06 -15.03
C ARG A 99 -17.04 -27.03 -13.91
N ASP A 100 -17.42 -27.40 -12.68
CA ASP A 100 -17.44 -26.48 -11.53
C ASP A 100 -16.05 -25.95 -11.17
N ILE A 101 -14.98 -26.64 -11.62
CA ILE A 101 -13.60 -26.20 -11.42
C ILE A 101 -13.34 -24.79 -11.96
N ALA A 102 -14.06 -24.38 -13.00
CA ALA A 102 -13.91 -23.04 -13.57
C ALA A 102 -14.36 -21.96 -12.57
N GLY A 103 -15.45 -22.22 -11.83
CA GLY A 103 -15.89 -21.35 -10.74
C GLY A 103 -14.95 -21.41 -9.54
N TRP A 104 -14.50 -22.61 -9.15
CA TRP A 104 -13.57 -22.76 -8.02
C TRP A 104 -12.22 -22.08 -8.27
N PHE A 105 -11.73 -22.12 -9.51
CA PHE A 105 -10.52 -21.43 -9.91
C PHE A 105 -10.72 -19.91 -9.89
N ALA A 106 -11.92 -19.43 -10.23
CA ALA A 106 -12.28 -18.02 -10.12
C ALA A 106 -12.28 -17.55 -8.66
N ASP A 107 -12.86 -18.34 -7.74
CA ASP A 107 -12.87 -18.04 -6.30
C ASP A 107 -11.44 -18.01 -5.73
N PHE A 108 -10.60 -18.98 -6.11
CA PHE A 108 -9.18 -18.99 -5.79
C PHE A 108 -8.47 -17.73 -6.31
N THR A 109 -8.75 -17.35 -7.55
CA THR A 109 -8.17 -16.16 -8.18
C THR A 109 -8.55 -14.90 -7.41
N GLU A 110 -9.82 -14.74 -7.05
CA GLU A 110 -10.31 -13.60 -6.27
C GLU A 110 -9.64 -13.51 -4.89
N VAL A 111 -9.47 -14.64 -4.21
CA VAL A 111 -8.77 -14.72 -2.91
C VAL A 111 -7.32 -14.25 -3.02
N ILE A 112 -6.54 -14.85 -3.91
CA ILE A 112 -5.11 -14.54 -3.98
C ILE A 112 -4.87 -13.16 -4.56
N MET A 113 -5.61 -12.76 -5.60
CA MET A 113 -5.44 -11.45 -6.23
C MET A 113 -6.06 -10.32 -5.40
N GLY A 114 -7.05 -10.59 -4.56
CA GLY A 114 -7.50 -9.64 -3.54
C GLY A 114 -6.42 -9.32 -2.50
N ARG A 115 -5.48 -10.25 -2.25
CA ARG A 115 -4.36 -10.07 -1.31
C ARG A 115 -3.14 -9.42 -1.95
N ILE A 116 -2.77 -9.83 -3.17
CA ILE A 116 -1.48 -9.43 -3.78
C ILE A 116 -1.60 -8.75 -5.14
N GLY A 117 -2.78 -8.75 -5.77
CA GLY A 117 -2.99 -8.27 -7.13
C GLY A 117 -2.70 -6.79 -7.31
N ASP A 118 -2.75 -6.02 -6.24
CA ASP A 118 -2.46 -4.59 -6.21
C ASP A 118 -1.00 -4.21 -6.50
N ARG A 119 -0.09 -5.19 -6.36
CA ARG A 119 1.36 -5.07 -6.55
C ARG A 119 1.89 -5.88 -7.73
N MET A 120 1.03 -6.63 -8.41
CA MET A 120 1.42 -7.44 -9.57
C MET A 120 1.67 -6.57 -10.79
N HIS A 121 2.81 -6.75 -11.46
CA HIS A 121 3.08 -6.05 -12.72
C HIS A 121 2.37 -6.71 -13.90
N GLY A 122 2.29 -8.04 -13.93
CA GLY A 122 1.55 -8.80 -14.93
C GLY A 122 1.14 -10.18 -14.42
N VAL A 123 -0.01 -10.68 -14.86
CA VAL A 123 -0.55 -11.96 -14.40
C VAL A 123 -1.01 -12.82 -15.57
N ALA A 124 -0.42 -14.01 -15.71
CA ALA A 124 -0.97 -15.08 -16.52
C ALA A 124 -1.99 -15.87 -15.71
N SER A 125 -3.21 -15.96 -16.22
CA SER A 125 -4.24 -16.86 -15.67
C SER A 125 -3.82 -18.32 -15.78
N ILE A 126 -3.34 -18.74 -16.95
CA ILE A 126 -2.91 -20.10 -17.24
C ILE A 126 -1.62 -20.04 -18.06
N SER A 127 -0.68 -20.92 -17.76
CA SER A 127 0.47 -21.18 -18.61
C SER A 127 0.43 -22.58 -19.17
N ALA A 128 0.94 -22.74 -20.40
CA ALA A 128 1.13 -24.03 -21.03
C ALA A 128 -0.11 -24.95 -20.97
N PRO A 129 -1.31 -24.52 -21.45
CA PRO A 129 -2.52 -25.32 -21.32
C PRO A 129 -2.36 -26.78 -21.76
N SER A 130 -1.65 -27.03 -22.86
CA SER A 130 -1.38 -28.39 -23.38
C SER A 130 -0.48 -29.25 -22.48
N GLY A 131 0.19 -28.63 -21.50
CA GLY A 131 1.08 -29.24 -20.52
C GLY A 131 0.45 -29.50 -19.14
N ILE A 132 -0.77 -29.04 -18.85
CA ILE A 132 -1.36 -29.15 -17.51
C ILE A 132 -1.95 -30.54 -17.23
N GLY A 133 -1.55 -31.15 -16.11
CA GLY A 133 -2.21 -32.30 -15.48
C GLY A 133 -2.57 -33.48 -16.39
N ASP A 134 -3.81 -33.98 -16.23
CA ASP A 134 -4.40 -35.13 -16.92
C ASP A 134 -4.13 -35.15 -18.44
N MET A 135 -3.94 -33.99 -19.10
CA MET A 135 -3.63 -33.92 -20.53
C MET A 135 -2.25 -34.49 -20.88
N ARG A 136 -1.22 -34.31 -20.04
CA ARG A 136 0.07 -35.02 -20.23
C ARG A 136 -0.09 -36.53 -20.08
N HIS A 137 -0.94 -36.98 -19.15
CA HIS A 137 -1.22 -38.41 -18.96
C HIS A 137 -1.99 -39.00 -20.15
N PHE A 138 -3.00 -38.29 -20.68
CA PHE A 138 -3.75 -38.71 -21.87
C PHE A 138 -2.91 -38.67 -23.15
N ARG A 139 -1.93 -37.75 -23.25
CA ARG A 139 -0.91 -37.72 -24.32
C ARG A 139 -0.06 -38.99 -24.38
N ILE A 140 0.21 -39.62 -23.23
CA ILE A 140 0.99 -40.87 -23.17
C ILE A 140 0.15 -42.08 -23.59
N GLN A 141 -1.17 -42.03 -23.40
CA GLN A 141 -2.04 -43.19 -23.60
C GLN A 141 -2.77 -43.23 -24.96
N THR A 142 -2.95 -42.11 -25.67
CA THR A 142 -3.78 -42.07 -26.89
C THR A 142 -3.20 -41.18 -27.99
N GLN A 143 -3.15 -41.68 -29.23
CA GLN A 143 -2.77 -40.92 -30.43
C GLN A 143 -3.86 -39.92 -30.89
N ASP A 144 -5.04 -39.95 -30.28
CA ASP A 144 -6.18 -39.06 -30.57
C ASP A 144 -6.75 -38.46 -29.26
N ILE A 145 -5.95 -37.63 -28.61
CA ILE A 145 -6.20 -37.08 -27.26
C ILE A 145 -7.60 -36.46 -27.07
N TYR A 146 -8.17 -35.81 -28.10
CA TYR A 146 -9.46 -35.11 -28.04
C TYR A 146 -10.69 -36.02 -28.22
N LYS A 147 -10.51 -37.29 -28.62
CA LYS A 147 -11.61 -38.27 -28.76
C LYS A 147 -12.03 -38.90 -27.44
N SER A 148 -11.30 -38.63 -26.35
CA SER A 148 -11.71 -39.01 -25.01
C SER A 148 -12.62 -37.94 -24.41
N ARG A 149 -13.81 -38.35 -23.94
CA ARG A 149 -14.73 -37.48 -23.19
C ARG A 149 -14.04 -36.76 -22.02
N ALA A 150 -13.09 -37.41 -21.36
CA ALA A 150 -12.36 -36.82 -20.24
C ALA A 150 -11.46 -35.67 -20.69
N THR A 151 -10.66 -35.89 -21.74
CA THR A 151 -9.75 -34.87 -22.29
C THR A 151 -10.50 -33.69 -22.88
N ALA A 152 -11.54 -33.97 -23.68
CA ALA A 152 -12.41 -32.95 -24.28
C ALA A 152 -12.95 -31.96 -23.23
N ARG A 153 -13.45 -32.51 -22.11
CA ARG A 153 -13.96 -31.71 -20.98
C ARG A 153 -12.85 -30.95 -20.28
N ALA A 154 -11.71 -31.60 -20.01
CA ALA A 154 -10.58 -30.96 -19.33
C ALA A 154 -10.05 -29.75 -20.13
N MET A 155 -9.85 -29.91 -21.44
CA MET A 155 -9.38 -28.83 -22.32
C MET A 155 -10.37 -27.65 -22.34
N HIS A 156 -11.66 -27.93 -22.46
CA HIS A 156 -12.70 -26.90 -22.52
C HIS A 156 -12.88 -26.18 -21.17
N HIS A 157 -12.95 -26.90 -20.06
CA HIS A 157 -13.13 -26.29 -18.74
C HIS A 157 -11.91 -25.51 -18.26
N LEU A 158 -10.70 -25.89 -18.69
CA LEU A 158 -9.49 -25.11 -18.43
C LEU A 158 -9.59 -23.71 -19.08
N LEU A 159 -10.07 -23.65 -20.33
CA LEU A 159 -10.32 -22.38 -21.02
C LEU A 159 -11.47 -21.58 -20.39
N LEU A 160 -12.51 -22.27 -19.91
CA LEU A 160 -13.59 -21.60 -19.17
C LEU A 160 -13.08 -20.99 -17.86
N ALA A 161 -12.17 -21.70 -17.17
CA ALA A 161 -11.51 -21.21 -15.96
C ALA A 161 -10.62 -20.00 -16.25
N HIS A 162 -9.90 -19.99 -17.38
CA HIS A 162 -9.16 -18.82 -17.85
C HIS A 162 -10.06 -17.58 -17.92
N GLY A 163 -11.18 -17.67 -18.64
CA GLY A 163 -12.10 -16.55 -18.82
C GLY A 163 -12.64 -16.02 -17.50
N HIS A 164 -13.09 -16.91 -16.61
CA HIS A 164 -13.57 -16.52 -15.30
C HIS A 164 -12.47 -15.88 -14.42
N ALA A 165 -11.23 -16.37 -14.47
CA ALA A 165 -10.13 -15.77 -13.74
C ALA A 165 -9.81 -14.36 -14.25
N ILE A 166 -9.83 -14.13 -15.57
CA ILE A 166 -9.71 -12.79 -16.14
C ILE A 166 -10.82 -11.88 -15.62
N ASP A 167 -12.08 -12.30 -15.69
CA ASP A 167 -13.21 -11.51 -15.21
C ASP A 167 -13.10 -11.13 -13.73
N ARG A 168 -12.66 -12.05 -12.87
CA ARG A 168 -12.43 -11.78 -11.44
C ARG A 168 -11.33 -10.74 -11.23
N MET A 169 -10.20 -10.89 -11.90
CA MET A 169 -9.10 -9.93 -11.80
C MET A 169 -9.50 -8.54 -12.34
N ARG A 170 -10.29 -8.47 -13.42
CA ARG A 170 -10.86 -7.21 -13.90
C ARG A 170 -11.81 -6.57 -12.89
N GLY A 171 -12.64 -7.37 -12.23
CA GLY A 171 -13.52 -6.92 -11.15
C GLY A 171 -12.78 -6.31 -9.97
N LEU A 172 -11.54 -6.75 -9.72
CA LEU A 172 -10.62 -6.19 -8.72
C LEU A 172 -9.86 -4.94 -9.23
N GLY A 173 -10.15 -4.46 -10.45
CA GLY A 173 -9.50 -3.29 -11.04
C GLY A 173 -8.13 -3.57 -11.66
N MET A 174 -7.77 -4.84 -11.90
CA MET A 174 -6.45 -5.20 -12.41
C MET A 174 -6.31 -5.01 -13.92
N SER A 175 -5.13 -4.57 -14.34
CA SER A 175 -4.67 -4.47 -15.73
C SER A 175 -3.45 -5.36 -15.97
N ASN A 176 -3.00 -5.45 -17.23
CA ASN A 176 -1.86 -6.27 -17.66
C ASN A 176 -2.03 -7.78 -17.42
N LEU A 177 -3.18 -8.32 -17.84
CA LEU A 177 -3.57 -9.71 -17.68
C LEU A 177 -3.41 -10.50 -18.98
N GLY A 178 -2.97 -11.75 -18.88
CA GLY A 178 -2.73 -12.59 -20.05
C GLY A 178 -2.92 -14.08 -19.83
N ILE A 179 -2.51 -14.82 -20.85
CA ILE A 179 -2.43 -16.28 -20.91
C ILE A 179 -1.18 -16.64 -21.73
N SER A 180 -0.47 -17.70 -21.34
CA SER A 180 0.67 -18.21 -22.09
C SER A 180 0.39 -19.57 -22.71
N PHE A 181 0.85 -19.77 -23.94
CA PHE A 181 0.73 -21.00 -24.70
C PHE A 181 2.11 -21.66 -24.84
N ASP A 182 2.14 -22.98 -24.73
CA ASP A 182 3.30 -23.75 -25.17
C ASP A 182 3.25 -23.87 -26.68
N HIS A 183 4.41 -23.72 -27.33
CA HIS A 183 4.56 -24.12 -28.72
C HIS A 183 5.38 -25.40 -28.78
N ALA A 184 4.69 -26.54 -28.78
CA ALA A 184 5.31 -27.85 -28.68
C ALA A 184 5.63 -28.41 -30.07
N ASN A 185 6.92 -28.40 -30.43
CA ASN A 185 7.52 -29.25 -31.48
C ASN A 185 6.83 -29.26 -32.85
N ALA A 186 7.23 -28.34 -33.73
CA ALA A 186 7.18 -28.56 -35.18
C ALA A 186 8.52 -29.14 -35.69
N GLU A 187 9.06 -30.18 -35.06
CA GLU A 187 10.08 -31.03 -35.68
C GLU A 187 9.41 -32.29 -36.22
N GLN A 188 9.00 -32.21 -37.48
CA GLN A 188 9.27 -33.24 -38.48
C GLN A 188 8.97 -32.61 -39.85
N GLN A 189 9.83 -31.67 -40.26
CA GLN A 189 9.75 -31.05 -41.58
C GLN A 189 10.77 -31.65 -42.57
N ASP A 190 11.18 -32.90 -42.37
CA ASP A 190 12.02 -33.63 -43.33
C ASP A 190 11.57 -35.07 -43.65
N VAL A 191 10.38 -35.50 -43.20
CA VAL A 191 9.77 -36.77 -43.64
C VAL A 191 8.24 -36.60 -43.76
N GLY A 192 7.77 -35.98 -44.84
CA GLY A 192 6.45 -36.23 -45.49
C GLY A 192 5.11 -36.16 -44.73
N GLU A 193 5.04 -36.19 -43.40
CA GLU A 193 3.80 -36.26 -42.62
C GLU A 193 3.94 -35.47 -41.31
N THR A 194 3.34 -34.29 -41.24
CA THR A 194 3.15 -33.53 -39.99
C THR A 194 2.27 -34.36 -39.05
N HIS A 195 2.71 -34.65 -37.82
CA HIS A 195 1.87 -35.37 -36.87
C HIS A 195 0.70 -34.45 -36.45
N PRO A 196 -0.57 -34.74 -36.82
CA PRO A 196 -1.68 -33.78 -36.74
C PRO A 196 -2.04 -33.32 -35.32
N ILE A 197 -1.58 -34.05 -34.30
CA ILE A 197 -2.02 -33.90 -32.91
C ILE A 197 -1.41 -32.68 -32.20
N PHE A 198 -0.19 -32.27 -32.57
CA PHE A 198 0.50 -31.14 -31.94
C PHE A 198 -0.03 -29.81 -32.48
N ASP A 199 -0.20 -29.75 -33.80
CA ASP A 199 -0.82 -28.63 -34.50
C ASP A 199 -2.23 -28.38 -33.94
N VAL A 200 -3.02 -29.45 -33.75
CA VAL A 200 -4.37 -29.36 -33.21
C VAL A 200 -4.41 -28.84 -31.78
N CYS A 201 -3.50 -29.21 -30.88
CA CYS A 201 -3.52 -28.73 -29.49
C CYS A 201 -3.21 -27.24 -29.37
N ASP A 202 -2.16 -26.77 -30.03
CA ASP A 202 -1.74 -25.38 -29.92
C ASP A 202 -2.76 -24.45 -30.63
N HIS A 203 -3.30 -24.90 -31.77
CA HIS A 203 -4.42 -24.23 -32.45
C HIS A 203 -5.71 -24.28 -31.63
N PHE A 204 -5.98 -25.36 -30.89
CA PHE A 204 -7.19 -25.50 -30.10
C PHE A 204 -7.30 -24.42 -29.02
N PHE A 205 -6.25 -24.23 -28.23
CA PHE A 205 -6.27 -23.25 -27.14
C PHE A 205 -6.22 -21.80 -27.68
N ALA A 206 -5.36 -21.53 -28.65
CA ALA A 206 -5.24 -20.19 -29.24
C ALA A 206 -6.54 -19.78 -29.96
N SER A 207 -7.06 -20.64 -30.85
CA SER A 207 -8.30 -20.36 -31.58
C SER A 207 -9.50 -20.15 -30.67
N ALA A 208 -9.55 -20.83 -29.52
CA ALA A 208 -10.64 -20.65 -28.55
C ALA A 208 -10.63 -19.27 -27.90
N VAL A 209 -9.45 -18.78 -27.52
CA VAL A 209 -9.27 -17.47 -26.87
C VAL A 209 -9.46 -16.34 -27.87
N PHE A 210 -8.81 -16.42 -29.04
CA PHE A 210 -8.77 -15.33 -30.01
C PHE A 210 -9.91 -15.37 -31.02
N ASN A 211 -10.17 -16.55 -31.60
CA ASN A 211 -11.13 -16.72 -32.69
C ASN A 211 -12.49 -17.23 -32.21
N LYS A 212 -12.65 -17.49 -30.91
CA LYS A 212 -13.90 -17.97 -30.27
C LYS A 212 -14.47 -19.22 -30.96
N THR A 213 -13.58 -20.07 -31.45
CA THR A 213 -13.90 -21.29 -32.20
C THR A 213 -12.87 -22.36 -31.94
N TYR A 214 -13.26 -23.63 -32.09
CA TYR A 214 -12.31 -24.74 -32.16
C TYR A 214 -12.11 -25.17 -33.62
N PRO A 215 -10.96 -25.78 -33.96
CA PRO A 215 -10.76 -26.37 -35.28
C PRO A 215 -11.91 -27.32 -35.65
N ALA A 216 -12.42 -27.21 -36.88
CA ALA A 216 -13.60 -27.95 -37.33
C ALA A 216 -13.45 -29.47 -37.14
N THR A 217 -12.25 -29.99 -37.36
CA THR A 217 -11.89 -31.41 -37.17
C THR A 217 -12.04 -31.91 -35.74
N VAL A 218 -11.99 -31.01 -34.75
CA VAL A 218 -12.15 -31.31 -33.32
C VAL A 218 -13.57 -31.00 -32.84
N ALA A 219 -14.17 -29.92 -33.34
CA ALA A 219 -15.48 -29.45 -32.91
C ALA A 219 -16.57 -30.53 -33.03
N GLU A 220 -16.60 -31.29 -34.14
CA GLU A 220 -17.55 -32.39 -34.35
C GLU A 220 -17.42 -33.51 -33.30
N THR A 221 -16.20 -33.73 -32.80
CA THR A 221 -15.94 -34.74 -31.75
C THR A 221 -16.32 -34.20 -30.37
N LEU A 222 -16.16 -32.90 -30.13
CA LEU A 222 -16.51 -32.26 -28.86
C LEU A 222 -18.02 -32.23 -28.60
N ASP A 223 -18.85 -32.08 -29.64
CA ASP A 223 -20.31 -32.12 -29.51
C ASP A 223 -20.82 -33.42 -28.87
N ALA A 224 -20.09 -34.53 -29.05
CA ALA A 224 -20.41 -35.81 -28.44
C ALA A 224 -20.00 -35.91 -26.95
N HIS A 225 -19.25 -34.96 -26.42
CA HIS A 225 -18.57 -35.04 -25.12
C HIS A 225 -18.88 -33.88 -24.17
N LEU A 226 -19.17 -32.70 -24.71
CA LEU A 226 -19.57 -31.50 -23.99
C LEU A 226 -21.10 -31.42 -23.84
N SER A 227 -21.57 -30.55 -22.94
CA SER A 227 -23.00 -30.30 -22.76
C SER A 227 -23.59 -29.54 -23.95
N THR A 228 -24.89 -29.72 -24.20
CA THR A 228 -25.60 -28.91 -25.20
C THR A 228 -25.41 -27.41 -24.93
N GLY A 229 -25.02 -26.65 -25.95
CA GLY A 229 -24.78 -25.21 -25.84
C GLY A 229 -23.40 -24.82 -25.31
N TRP A 230 -22.42 -25.73 -25.25
CA TRP A 230 -21.05 -25.42 -24.81
C TRP A 230 -20.39 -24.27 -25.59
N GLN A 231 -20.84 -23.99 -26.81
CA GLN A 231 -20.36 -22.87 -27.62
C GLN A 231 -20.67 -21.49 -26.98
N ASP A 232 -21.68 -21.40 -26.11
CA ASP A 232 -21.97 -20.15 -25.38
C ASP A 232 -20.82 -19.75 -24.43
N ASP A 233 -19.99 -20.71 -24.01
CA ASP A 233 -18.85 -20.48 -23.14
C ASP A 233 -17.76 -19.63 -23.81
N PHE A 234 -17.74 -19.53 -25.15
CA PHE A 234 -16.80 -18.65 -25.86
C PHE A 234 -16.95 -17.16 -25.51
N LYS A 235 -18.10 -16.76 -24.93
CA LYS A 235 -18.29 -15.41 -24.38
C LYS A 235 -17.38 -15.16 -23.18
N ILE A 236 -17.11 -16.20 -22.39
CA ILE A 236 -16.26 -16.16 -21.19
C ILE A 236 -14.83 -16.52 -21.58
N ILE A 237 -14.62 -17.59 -22.36
CA ILE A 237 -13.28 -18.05 -22.78
C ILE A 237 -12.53 -16.95 -23.52
N GLY A 238 -13.21 -16.19 -24.39
CA GLY A 238 -12.61 -15.06 -25.12
C GLY A 238 -12.69 -13.74 -24.37
N ALA A 239 -12.47 -13.78 -23.04
CA ALA A 239 -12.35 -12.59 -22.20
C ALA A 239 -11.18 -11.70 -22.68
N GLN A 240 -11.30 -10.39 -22.46
CA GLN A 240 -10.31 -9.44 -22.96
C GLN A 240 -9.01 -9.50 -22.16
N ILE A 241 -7.94 -9.97 -22.80
CA ILE A 241 -6.56 -9.99 -22.31
C ILE A 241 -5.74 -8.82 -22.87
N ASP A 242 -4.67 -8.46 -22.18
CA ASP A 242 -3.78 -7.34 -22.50
C ASP A 242 -2.49 -7.80 -23.21
N TRP A 243 -2.13 -9.06 -23.06
CA TRP A 243 -0.96 -9.68 -23.69
C TRP A 243 -1.12 -11.20 -23.77
N CYS A 244 -0.34 -11.84 -24.63
CA CYS A 244 -0.23 -13.29 -24.69
C CYS A 244 1.23 -13.76 -24.63
N GLY A 245 1.43 -14.89 -23.96
CA GLY A 245 2.74 -15.50 -23.77
C GLY A 245 2.98 -16.65 -24.74
N LEU A 246 4.21 -16.79 -25.25
CA LEU A 246 4.62 -17.94 -26.04
C LEU A 246 5.86 -18.60 -25.45
N SER A 247 5.76 -19.89 -25.16
CA SER A 247 6.85 -20.69 -24.63
C SER A 247 7.49 -21.60 -25.68
N PHE A 248 8.83 -21.63 -25.66
CA PHE A 248 9.66 -22.41 -26.57
C PHE A 248 10.56 -23.35 -25.75
N ALA A 249 9.95 -24.20 -24.94
CA ALA A 249 10.65 -25.18 -24.12
C ALA A 249 10.93 -26.49 -24.91
N GLY A 250 12.09 -26.58 -25.58
CA GLY A 250 12.51 -27.77 -26.34
C GLY A 250 13.93 -27.65 -26.87
N HIS A 251 14.66 -28.75 -27.01
CA HIS A 251 16.09 -28.75 -27.39
C HIS A 251 16.30 -28.19 -28.81
N SER A 252 17.33 -27.35 -28.96
CA SER A 252 17.93 -26.84 -30.20
C SER A 252 16.97 -26.49 -31.35
N GLN A 253 16.04 -25.56 -31.15
CA GLN A 253 15.41 -24.93 -32.31
C GLN A 253 16.30 -23.80 -32.83
N ALA A 254 16.72 -23.90 -34.09
CA ALA A 254 17.40 -22.81 -34.76
C ALA A 254 16.52 -21.54 -34.68
N ALA A 255 17.12 -20.41 -34.31
CA ALA A 255 16.52 -19.06 -34.27
C ALA A 255 15.50 -18.75 -35.38
N GLY A 256 15.67 -19.32 -36.58
CA GLY A 256 14.75 -19.16 -37.71
C GLY A 256 13.34 -19.76 -37.49
N ASN A 257 13.17 -20.80 -36.68
CA ASN A 257 11.84 -21.39 -36.41
C ASN A 257 11.00 -20.48 -35.50
N MET A 258 11.64 -19.88 -34.49
CA MET A 258 11.00 -18.95 -33.56
C MET A 258 10.41 -17.73 -34.27
N VAL A 259 11.15 -17.11 -35.20
CA VAL A 259 10.66 -15.95 -35.97
C VAL A 259 9.39 -16.31 -36.74
N ARG A 260 9.41 -17.43 -37.45
CA ARG A 260 8.26 -17.91 -38.22
C ARG A 260 7.05 -18.19 -37.33
N GLN A 261 7.26 -18.87 -36.21
CA GLN A 261 6.20 -19.21 -35.27
C GLN A 261 5.57 -17.97 -34.64
N LEU A 262 6.39 -16.98 -34.26
CA LEU A 262 5.92 -15.69 -33.77
C LEU A 262 5.09 -14.94 -34.83
N SER A 263 5.56 -14.88 -36.07
CA SER A 263 4.84 -14.22 -37.16
C SER A 263 3.53 -14.92 -37.52
N HIS A 264 3.51 -16.25 -37.57
CA HIS A 264 2.28 -17.01 -37.83
C HIS A 264 1.28 -16.83 -36.68
N PHE A 265 1.73 -16.94 -35.43
CA PHE A 265 0.84 -16.76 -34.28
C PHE A 265 0.24 -15.34 -34.23
N GLN A 266 1.03 -14.33 -34.57
CA GLN A 266 0.54 -12.96 -34.75
C GLN A 266 -0.56 -12.90 -35.82
N GLN A 267 -0.28 -13.43 -37.02
CA GLN A 267 -1.19 -13.32 -38.17
C GLN A 267 -2.50 -14.09 -37.97
N ASP A 268 -2.44 -15.26 -37.33
CA ASP A 268 -3.58 -16.17 -37.22
C ASP A 268 -4.42 -15.93 -35.95
N TYR A 269 -3.82 -15.31 -34.92
CA TYR A 269 -4.43 -15.19 -33.59
C TYR A 269 -4.30 -13.81 -32.96
N SER A 270 -3.09 -13.42 -32.53
CA SER A 270 -2.94 -12.31 -31.59
C SER A 270 -3.07 -10.93 -32.25
N GLN A 271 -2.89 -10.84 -33.58
CA GLN A 271 -2.90 -9.60 -34.34
C GLN A 271 -1.96 -8.56 -33.71
N ASP A 272 -2.51 -7.42 -33.26
CA ASP A 272 -1.75 -6.33 -32.63
C ASP A 272 -1.52 -6.54 -31.12
N LEU A 273 -2.08 -7.61 -30.52
CA LEU A 273 -1.94 -7.86 -29.10
C LEU A 273 -0.46 -8.10 -28.73
N PRO A 274 0.06 -7.44 -27.68
CA PRO A 274 1.42 -7.65 -27.19
C PRO A 274 1.77 -9.12 -26.97
N ILE A 275 2.92 -9.54 -27.53
CA ILE A 275 3.47 -10.88 -27.33
C ILE A 275 4.67 -10.81 -26.38
N ILE A 276 4.69 -11.72 -25.41
CA ILE A 276 5.82 -11.92 -24.50
C ILE A 276 6.35 -13.34 -24.69
N VAL A 277 7.65 -13.49 -24.92
CA VAL A 277 8.27 -14.82 -24.97
C VAL A 277 8.52 -15.28 -23.54
N ILE A 278 7.85 -16.35 -23.11
CA ILE A 278 7.87 -16.86 -21.73
C ILE A 278 8.59 -18.20 -21.69
N GLU A 279 9.66 -18.30 -20.91
CA GLU A 279 10.54 -19.47 -20.83
C GLU A 279 11.29 -19.76 -22.15
N ASN A 280 12.33 -18.97 -22.40
CA ASN A 280 13.33 -19.25 -23.42
C ASN A 280 14.55 -19.93 -22.77
N GLY A 281 14.85 -21.18 -23.14
CA GLY A 281 16.09 -21.82 -22.72
C GLY A 281 16.33 -23.19 -23.34
N ALA A 282 17.36 -23.32 -24.18
CA ALA A 282 17.88 -24.63 -24.57
C ALA A 282 18.60 -25.26 -23.38
N THR A 283 18.04 -26.34 -22.86
CA THR A 283 18.87 -27.35 -22.20
C THR A 283 19.62 -28.09 -23.30
N ASN A 284 20.95 -27.99 -23.38
CA ASN A 284 21.74 -29.01 -24.06
C ASN A 284 22.28 -29.95 -22.97
N LEU A 285 21.93 -31.22 -23.06
CA LEU A 285 22.43 -32.29 -22.19
C LEU A 285 23.93 -32.58 -22.38
N GLU A 286 24.58 -31.95 -23.36
CA GLU A 286 26.00 -32.14 -23.67
C GLU A 286 26.80 -30.85 -23.54
N GLY A 287 27.28 -30.58 -22.33
CA GLY A 287 28.61 -30.03 -21.97
C GLY A 287 29.30 -28.87 -22.72
N SER A 288 28.78 -28.31 -23.81
CA SER A 288 29.43 -27.25 -24.58
C SER A 288 28.43 -26.38 -25.36
N ARG A 289 28.53 -25.05 -25.18
CA ARG A 289 27.87 -23.94 -25.92
C ARG A 289 26.47 -23.46 -25.49
N GLN A 290 26.26 -23.12 -24.22
CA GLN A 290 25.08 -22.34 -23.78
C GLN A 290 25.14 -20.85 -24.21
N SER A 291 26.34 -20.26 -24.36
CA SER A 291 26.51 -18.85 -24.77
C SER A 291 26.10 -18.56 -26.23
N ASP A 292 26.19 -19.58 -27.09
CA ASP A 292 25.82 -19.47 -28.51
C ASP A 292 24.29 -19.48 -28.70
N ASP A 293 23.54 -19.99 -27.72
CA ASP A 293 22.09 -20.19 -27.80
C ASP A 293 21.29 -18.94 -27.39
N LEU A 294 21.66 -18.26 -26.30
CA LEU A 294 21.06 -16.97 -25.93
C LEU A 294 21.24 -15.91 -27.02
N SER A 295 22.43 -15.86 -27.64
CA SER A 295 22.72 -14.94 -28.74
C SER A 295 21.83 -15.20 -29.97
N GLN A 296 21.59 -16.46 -30.30
CA GLN A 296 20.73 -16.85 -31.41
C GLN A 296 19.26 -16.50 -31.14
N HIS A 297 18.79 -16.73 -29.92
CA HIS A 297 17.45 -16.35 -29.51
C HIS A 297 17.22 -14.83 -29.50
N LEU A 298 18.18 -14.04 -29.00
CA LEU A 298 18.08 -12.58 -29.07
C LEU A 298 18.08 -12.07 -30.52
N ASN A 299 18.85 -12.69 -31.43
CA ASN A 299 18.79 -12.39 -32.86
C ASN A 299 17.40 -12.70 -33.45
N ALA A 300 16.80 -13.85 -33.09
CA ALA A 300 15.46 -14.21 -33.53
C ALA A 300 14.41 -13.17 -33.09
N LEU A 301 14.47 -12.72 -31.83
CA LEU A 301 13.55 -11.70 -31.33
C LEU A 301 13.69 -10.38 -32.08
N GLN A 302 14.91 -9.98 -32.42
CA GLN A 302 15.18 -8.81 -33.24
C GLN A 302 14.64 -8.94 -34.66
N ASP A 303 14.80 -10.11 -35.28
CA ASP A 303 14.28 -10.34 -36.62
C ASP A 303 12.74 -10.38 -36.63
N ALA A 304 12.11 -10.94 -35.60
CA ALA A 304 10.66 -10.87 -35.41
C ALA A 304 10.16 -9.42 -35.19
N LEU A 305 10.87 -8.60 -34.39
CA LEU A 305 10.58 -7.17 -34.24
C LEU A 305 10.66 -6.43 -35.59
N LYS A 306 11.68 -6.69 -36.41
CA LYS A 306 11.81 -6.10 -37.75
C LYS A 306 10.71 -6.54 -38.71
N MET A 307 10.16 -7.75 -38.51
CA MET A 307 9.01 -8.26 -39.27
C MET A 307 7.66 -7.71 -38.77
N GLY A 308 7.65 -6.86 -37.74
CA GLY A 308 6.44 -6.21 -37.23
C GLY A 308 5.67 -7.03 -36.20
N VAL A 309 6.28 -8.06 -35.60
CA VAL A 309 5.68 -8.79 -34.47
C VAL A 309 5.64 -7.85 -33.25
N PRO A 310 4.49 -7.71 -32.54
CA PRO A 310 4.33 -6.81 -31.39
C PRO A 310 4.97 -7.39 -30.12
N LEU A 311 6.26 -7.73 -30.20
CA LEU A 311 7.02 -8.26 -29.06
C LEU A 311 7.28 -7.17 -28.00
N LYS A 312 6.96 -7.48 -26.75
CA LYS A 312 7.14 -6.59 -25.60
C LYS A 312 8.08 -7.13 -24.52
N GLY A 313 8.51 -8.39 -24.59
CA GLY A 313 9.50 -8.90 -23.65
C GLY A 313 9.92 -10.34 -23.87
N VAL A 314 10.97 -10.74 -23.15
CA VAL A 314 11.46 -12.13 -23.08
C VAL A 314 11.78 -12.50 -21.64
N PHE A 315 11.32 -13.68 -21.21
CA PHE A 315 11.57 -14.25 -19.90
C PHE A 315 12.44 -15.48 -20.08
N VAL A 316 13.70 -15.39 -19.66
CA VAL A 316 14.66 -16.49 -19.78
C VAL A 316 14.46 -17.48 -18.65
N ARG A 317 14.70 -18.77 -18.91
CA ARG A 317 14.43 -19.82 -17.92
C ARG A 317 15.69 -20.15 -17.11
N SER A 318 15.65 -19.84 -15.81
CA SER A 318 16.68 -20.11 -14.77
C SER A 318 18.10 -19.58 -15.03
N LEU A 319 18.72 -19.03 -13.98
CA LEU A 319 20.16 -18.67 -13.96
C LEU A 319 21.06 -19.81 -13.45
N ARG A 320 20.48 -20.95 -13.06
CA ARG A 320 21.19 -22.14 -12.55
C ARG A 320 20.77 -23.40 -13.28
N ASP A 321 21.71 -24.31 -13.52
CA ASP A 321 21.38 -25.66 -13.99
C ASP A 321 20.52 -26.40 -12.96
N ARG A 322 19.47 -27.09 -13.42
CA ARG A 322 18.57 -27.84 -12.55
C ARG A 322 19.37 -28.88 -11.73
N ASP A 323 19.12 -28.93 -10.43
CA ASP A 323 19.40 -30.08 -9.56
C ASP A 323 18.53 -31.27 -10.00
N THR A 324 18.80 -31.83 -11.18
CA THR A 324 18.35 -33.16 -11.53
C THR A 324 19.32 -34.14 -10.88
N LYS A 325 18.84 -34.85 -9.86
CA LYS A 325 19.50 -36.04 -9.33
C LYS A 325 19.60 -37.08 -10.45
N TYR A 326 20.70 -37.07 -11.18
CA TYR A 326 21.10 -38.18 -12.02
C TYR A 326 22.61 -38.39 -11.81
N ASP A 327 22.95 -39.33 -10.93
CA ASP A 327 24.32 -39.78 -10.73
C ASP A 327 24.74 -40.60 -11.96
N GLY A 328 25.35 -39.94 -12.93
CA GLY A 328 26.06 -40.61 -14.02
C GLY A 328 27.30 -41.35 -13.49
N PRO A 329 27.71 -42.47 -14.12
CA PRO A 329 28.79 -43.29 -13.60
C PRO A 329 30.14 -42.55 -13.65
N SER A 330 30.91 -42.70 -12.57
CA SER A 330 32.23 -42.09 -12.39
C SER A 330 33.27 -42.64 -13.39
N ASP A 331 34.08 -41.76 -13.96
CA ASP A 331 35.24 -42.11 -14.80
C ASP A 331 36.26 -42.95 -14.00
N PRO A 332 36.54 -44.20 -14.41
CA PRO A 332 37.30 -45.17 -13.61
C PRO A 332 38.80 -44.87 -13.51
N VAL A 333 39.33 -43.87 -14.23
CA VAL A 333 40.79 -43.62 -14.27
C VAL A 333 41.23 -42.51 -13.31
N THR A 334 40.38 -41.52 -13.03
CA THR A 334 40.82 -40.31 -12.30
C THR A 334 40.20 -40.14 -10.92
N GLY A 335 39.14 -40.88 -10.58
CA GLY A 335 38.49 -40.84 -9.25
C GLY A 335 37.98 -39.44 -8.83
N LYS A 336 37.96 -38.46 -9.74
CA LYS A 336 37.48 -37.10 -9.47
C LYS A 336 36.03 -36.98 -9.93
N SER A 337 35.15 -36.76 -8.97
CA SER A 337 33.85 -36.15 -9.26
C SER A 337 34.09 -34.75 -9.84
N ARG A 338 33.55 -34.46 -11.04
CA ARG A 338 33.53 -33.09 -11.57
C ARG A 338 32.61 -32.26 -10.66
N THR A 339 33.19 -31.47 -9.77
CA THR A 339 32.44 -30.49 -8.99
C THR A 339 31.84 -29.42 -9.92
N ARG A 340 30.52 -29.23 -9.82
CA ARG A 340 29.68 -28.37 -10.68
C ARG A 340 29.87 -26.85 -10.47
N GLU A 341 30.80 -26.42 -9.61
CA GLU A 341 31.00 -24.99 -9.31
C GLU A 341 31.51 -24.17 -10.50
N ASN A 342 32.25 -24.76 -11.44
CA ASN A 342 32.86 -24.01 -12.55
C ASN A 342 31.89 -23.65 -13.71
N GLN A 343 30.61 -24.03 -13.66
CA GLN A 343 29.64 -23.75 -14.75
C GLN A 343 28.72 -22.56 -14.48
N SER A 344 28.39 -22.22 -13.22
CA SER A 344 27.48 -21.09 -12.93
C SER A 344 28.09 -19.71 -13.23
N GLU A 345 29.43 -19.59 -13.20
CA GLU A 345 30.13 -18.35 -13.56
C GLU A 345 30.03 -18.03 -15.06
N GLY A 346 30.04 -19.04 -15.94
CA GLY A 346 29.99 -18.84 -17.40
C GLY A 346 28.65 -18.31 -17.89
N THR A 347 27.55 -18.81 -17.33
CA THR A 347 26.18 -18.38 -17.65
C THR A 347 25.94 -16.96 -17.15
N SER A 348 26.24 -16.69 -15.87
CA SER A 348 26.12 -15.35 -15.26
C SER A 348 26.97 -14.31 -15.98
N SER A 349 28.17 -14.68 -16.45
CA SER A 349 29.05 -13.82 -17.25
C SER A 349 28.46 -13.47 -18.62
N SER A 350 27.80 -14.43 -19.28
CA SER A 350 27.13 -14.21 -20.57
C SER A 350 25.90 -13.30 -20.44
N TYR A 351 25.11 -13.47 -19.38
CA TYR A 351 24.00 -12.57 -19.05
C TYR A 351 24.48 -11.16 -18.71
N ARG A 352 25.50 -11.03 -17.84
CA ARG A 352 26.13 -9.73 -17.57
C ARG A 352 26.61 -9.10 -18.87
N SER A 353 27.38 -9.80 -19.69
CA SER A 353 27.83 -9.28 -20.99
C SER A 353 26.70 -8.82 -21.93
N ALA A 354 25.55 -9.51 -21.95
CA ALA A 354 24.42 -9.16 -22.81
C ALA A 354 23.64 -7.93 -22.32
N PHE A 355 23.57 -7.78 -20.99
CA PHE A 355 22.63 -6.88 -20.32
C PHE A 355 23.30 -5.77 -19.48
N SER A 356 24.63 -5.78 -19.27
CA SER A 356 25.34 -4.86 -18.36
C SER A 356 25.87 -3.56 -18.97
N ASN A 357 25.90 -3.41 -20.31
CA ASN A 357 26.62 -2.30 -20.98
C ASN A 357 25.74 -1.13 -21.46
N ALA A 358 24.52 -1.02 -20.99
CA ALA A 358 23.75 0.20 -21.12
C ALA A 358 23.73 0.92 -19.76
N ILE A 359 23.80 2.26 -19.78
CA ILE A 359 23.19 3.06 -18.71
C ILE A 359 21.85 2.40 -18.45
N ILE A 360 21.64 1.87 -17.24
CA ILE A 360 20.31 1.48 -16.81
C ILE A 360 19.48 2.73 -17.08
N SER A 361 18.70 2.71 -18.17
CA SER A 361 17.69 3.74 -18.35
C SER A 361 16.84 3.55 -17.12
N SER A 362 17.00 4.46 -16.15
CA SER A 362 16.04 4.60 -15.07
C SER A 362 14.70 4.54 -15.79
N PRO A 363 13.87 3.52 -15.50
CA PRO A 363 12.74 3.20 -16.35
C PRO A 363 11.97 4.49 -16.56
N ARG A 364 11.87 4.95 -17.82
CA ARG A 364 10.92 6.01 -18.12
C ARG A 364 9.56 5.43 -17.74
N PRO A 365 8.82 6.08 -16.82
CA PRO A 365 7.57 5.52 -16.35
C PRO A 365 6.62 5.44 -17.54
N GLN A 366 6.35 4.22 -18.02
CA GLN A 366 5.11 3.98 -18.73
C GLN A 366 3.98 4.22 -17.74
N THR A 367 3.08 5.09 -18.17
CA THR A 367 1.89 5.55 -17.46
C THR A 367 0.92 4.40 -17.17
N ALA A 368 1.03 3.79 -15.99
CA ALA A 368 -0.06 3.24 -15.18
C ALA A 368 0.48 2.70 -13.83
N GLY A 369 0.04 3.30 -12.71
CA GLY A 369 -0.05 2.64 -11.41
C GLY A 369 1.23 2.07 -10.79
N THR A 370 2.25 2.90 -10.52
CA THR A 370 3.29 2.55 -9.53
C THR A 370 2.70 2.67 -8.12
N ARG A 371 2.44 1.55 -7.41
CA ARG A 371 2.39 1.58 -5.94
C ARG A 371 3.82 1.66 -5.43
N HIS A 372 4.28 2.87 -5.15
CA HIS A 372 5.25 3.04 -4.06
C HIS A 372 4.66 2.39 -2.80
N ASN A 373 5.47 1.96 -1.83
CA ASN A 373 4.96 1.55 -0.52
C ASN A 373 3.88 2.55 -0.12
N PRO A 374 2.62 2.11 0.12
CA PRO A 374 1.52 3.03 0.27
C PRO A 374 1.88 4.00 1.37
N TRP A 375 2.03 5.26 0.98
CA TRP A 375 2.50 6.31 1.83
C TRP A 375 1.38 7.34 1.98
N ASP A 376 1.31 7.97 3.13
CA ASP A 376 0.32 9.00 3.42
C ASP A 376 1.02 10.32 3.75
N ILE A 377 0.34 11.44 3.53
CA ILE A 377 0.78 12.74 4.07
C ILE A 377 -0.09 13.05 5.28
N VAL A 378 0.55 13.44 6.37
CA VAL A 378 -0.14 14.05 7.51
C VAL A 378 0.36 15.47 7.68
N ALA A 379 -0.54 16.42 7.88
CA ALA A 379 -0.19 17.82 8.01
C ALA A 379 -0.72 18.41 9.31
N ASP A 380 0.11 19.22 9.95
CA ASP A 380 -0.23 20.06 11.10
C ASP A 380 -0.04 21.52 10.68
N ILE A 381 -1.15 22.20 10.42
CA ILE A 381 -1.21 23.53 9.83
C ILE A 381 -1.49 24.56 10.93
N GLY A 382 -0.42 25.14 11.46
CA GLY A 382 -0.50 26.25 12.41
C GLY A 382 -0.65 27.61 11.72
N GLY A 383 -0.83 28.67 12.51
CA GLY A 383 -0.98 30.03 11.98
C GLY A 383 0.30 30.63 11.36
N THR A 384 1.47 30.12 11.73
CA THR A 384 2.78 30.62 11.23
C THR A 384 3.57 29.54 10.50
N ASN A 385 3.53 28.31 11.01
CA ASN A 385 4.27 27.19 10.44
C ASN A 385 3.31 26.03 10.15
N THR A 386 3.56 25.38 9.02
CA THR A 386 2.95 24.13 8.62
C THR A 386 4.00 23.03 8.70
N ARG A 387 3.62 21.87 9.22
CA ARG A 387 4.44 20.66 9.20
C ARG A 387 3.79 19.64 8.28
N LEU A 388 4.56 19.06 7.36
CA LEU A 388 4.12 17.93 6.52
C LEU A 388 4.96 16.69 6.89
N GLY A 389 4.28 15.65 7.35
CA GLY A 389 4.86 14.35 7.67
C GLY A 389 4.56 13.34 6.58
N VAL A 390 5.58 12.57 6.19
CA VAL A 390 5.45 11.41 5.30
C VAL A 390 5.28 10.19 6.19
N ILE A 391 4.21 9.44 5.97
CA ILE A 391 3.95 8.18 6.65
C ILE A 391 4.21 7.04 5.69
N ALA A 392 5.07 6.10 6.05
CA ALA A 392 5.21 4.81 5.37
C ALA A 392 5.08 3.69 6.41
N ASP A 393 4.34 2.64 6.07
CA ASP A 393 4.06 1.51 6.97
C ASP A 393 3.49 1.93 8.34
N GLY A 394 2.65 2.97 8.32
CA GLY A 394 2.00 3.54 9.52
C GLY A 394 2.94 4.32 10.45
N LYS A 395 4.18 4.58 10.05
CA LYS A 395 5.20 5.30 10.82
C LYS A 395 5.64 6.57 10.10
N LEU A 396 5.93 7.61 10.88
CA LEU A 396 6.52 8.85 10.37
C LEU A 396 7.96 8.59 9.91
N THR A 397 8.23 8.78 8.62
CA THR A 397 9.55 8.55 8.00
C THR A 397 10.26 9.84 7.62
N ASP A 398 9.52 10.90 7.30
CA ASP A 398 10.05 12.24 7.03
C ASP A 398 9.13 13.30 7.62
N LEU A 399 9.69 14.44 8.02
CA LEU A 399 8.94 15.58 8.56
C LEU A 399 9.55 16.88 8.09
N ARG A 400 8.75 17.66 7.37
CA ARG A 400 9.15 18.94 6.77
C ARG A 400 8.40 20.08 7.39
N LYS A 401 9.06 21.23 7.48
CA LYS A 401 8.50 22.46 8.07
C LYS A 401 8.51 23.57 7.02
N TYR A 402 7.36 24.17 6.82
CA TYR A 402 7.12 25.26 5.89
C TYR A 402 6.49 26.44 6.62
N PRO A 403 6.71 27.69 6.18
CA PRO A 403 5.83 28.78 6.58
C PRO A 403 4.41 28.50 6.05
N THR A 404 3.37 28.82 6.84
CA THR A 404 1.97 28.51 6.44
C THR A 404 1.53 29.24 5.16
N GLY A 405 2.14 30.40 4.87
CA GLY A 405 2.00 31.08 3.58
C GLY A 405 0.55 31.39 3.17
N SER A 406 0.36 31.58 1.87
CA SER A 406 -0.96 31.64 1.22
C SER A 406 -1.46 30.23 0.86
N LEU A 407 -2.73 30.09 0.47
CA LEU A 407 -3.26 28.80 0.01
C LEU A 407 -2.44 28.21 -1.16
N PRO A 408 -2.07 28.96 -2.21
CA PRO A 408 -1.16 28.46 -3.24
C PRO A 408 0.15 27.91 -2.68
N ASP A 409 0.81 28.64 -1.77
CA ASP A 409 2.08 28.19 -1.18
C ASP A 409 1.92 26.85 -0.42
N LEU A 410 0.80 26.69 0.29
CA LEU A 410 0.48 25.48 1.01
C LEU A 410 0.21 24.30 0.06
N LEU A 411 -0.57 24.51 -1.00
CA LEU A 411 -0.86 23.48 -2.00
C LEU A 411 0.39 23.11 -2.80
N ASP A 412 1.25 24.08 -3.11
CA ASP A 412 2.54 23.87 -3.75
C ASP A 412 3.47 23.04 -2.86
N ALA A 413 3.42 23.23 -1.53
CA ALA A 413 4.19 22.38 -0.59
C ALA A 413 3.71 20.92 -0.61
N PHE A 414 2.40 20.68 -0.66
CA PHE A 414 1.83 19.34 -0.83
C PHE A 414 2.22 18.72 -2.18
N HIS A 415 2.11 19.49 -3.26
CA HIS A 415 2.46 19.07 -4.61
C HIS A 415 3.95 18.73 -4.74
N ALA A 416 4.82 19.61 -4.23
CA ALA A 416 6.27 19.42 -4.26
C ALA A 416 6.71 18.19 -3.46
N LEU A 417 6.09 17.94 -2.29
CA LEU A 417 6.36 16.74 -1.50
C LEU A 417 5.98 15.46 -2.25
N ARG A 418 4.81 15.47 -2.91
CA ARG A 418 4.34 14.38 -3.77
C ARG A 418 5.26 14.18 -4.97
N ASP A 419 5.67 15.25 -5.64
CA ASP A 419 6.56 15.18 -6.80
C ASP A 419 7.96 14.67 -6.46
N GLU A 420 8.49 15.04 -5.29
CA GLU A 420 9.79 14.54 -4.83
C GLU A 420 9.76 13.04 -4.54
N ILE A 421 8.66 12.54 -3.95
CA ILE A 421 8.48 11.10 -3.71
C ILE A 421 8.17 10.37 -5.03
N GLY A 422 7.46 11.02 -5.96
CA GLY A 422 7.25 10.54 -7.31
C GLY A 422 6.03 9.63 -7.52
N THR A 423 5.16 9.46 -6.51
CA THR A 423 3.80 8.90 -6.66
C THR A 423 2.79 9.64 -5.81
N ASP A 424 1.51 9.40 -6.06
CA ASP A 424 0.43 9.95 -5.23
C ASP A 424 0.36 9.22 -3.88
N PRO A 425 0.19 9.95 -2.77
CA PRO A 425 -0.06 9.33 -1.48
C PRO A 425 -1.42 8.63 -1.46
N ARG A 426 -1.55 7.55 -0.70
CA ARG A 426 -2.84 6.87 -0.52
C ARG A 426 -3.84 7.80 0.18
N ALA A 427 -3.42 8.45 1.27
CA ALA A 427 -4.24 9.41 1.98
C ALA A 427 -3.49 10.69 2.33
N VAL A 428 -4.23 11.80 2.46
CA VAL A 428 -3.73 13.03 3.06
C VAL A 428 -4.66 13.47 4.18
N VAL A 429 -4.12 13.64 5.39
CA VAL A 429 -4.86 14.19 6.54
C VAL A 429 -4.27 15.55 6.90
N ALA A 430 -5.05 16.61 6.74
CA ALA A 430 -4.65 17.96 7.12
C ALA A 430 -5.39 18.41 8.39
N ALA A 431 -4.63 18.57 9.47
CA ALA A 431 -5.12 19.13 10.72
C ALA A 431 -4.86 20.64 10.77
N GLY A 432 -5.88 21.43 11.14
CA GLY A 432 -5.74 22.88 11.26
C GLY A 432 -6.70 23.49 12.28
N ALA A 433 -6.45 24.74 12.65
CA ALA A 433 -7.25 25.45 13.64
C ALA A 433 -8.60 25.91 13.08
N GLY A 434 -9.67 25.58 13.78
CA GLY A 434 -11.04 26.02 13.48
C GLY A 434 -12.00 24.89 13.09
N PRO A 435 -13.28 25.23 12.89
CA PRO A 435 -14.32 24.24 12.64
C PRO A 435 -14.25 23.73 11.20
N VAL A 436 -14.42 22.42 11.04
CA VAL A 436 -14.55 21.76 9.73
C VAL A 436 -16.02 21.69 9.35
N LYS A 437 -16.36 22.17 8.16
CA LYS A 437 -17.71 22.06 7.57
C LYS A 437 -17.57 21.52 6.16
N GLU A 438 -18.27 20.42 5.87
CA GLU A 438 -18.29 19.80 4.53
C GLU A 438 -16.87 19.61 3.94
N GLY A 439 -15.96 19.02 4.73
CA GLY A 439 -14.57 18.76 4.31
C GLY A 439 -13.71 20.01 4.12
N THR A 440 -14.17 21.18 4.60
CA THR A 440 -13.46 22.46 4.46
C THR A 440 -13.18 23.08 5.82
N ILE A 441 -11.97 23.57 6.01
CA ILE A 441 -11.55 24.36 7.17
C ILE A 441 -11.18 25.78 6.76
N ARG A 442 -11.67 26.75 7.53
CA ARG A 442 -11.30 28.16 7.39
C ARG A 442 -10.24 28.53 8.41
N LEU A 443 -9.00 28.61 7.96
CA LEU A 443 -7.87 29.03 8.79
C LEU A 443 -7.88 30.55 8.90
N THR A 444 -8.60 31.08 9.88
CA THR A 444 -8.75 32.53 10.12
C THR A 444 -7.42 33.25 10.29
N ASN A 445 -6.45 32.63 10.99
CA ASN A 445 -5.12 33.20 11.21
C ASN A 445 -4.30 33.33 9.91
N ALA A 446 -4.45 32.37 9.00
CA ALA A 446 -3.78 32.37 7.69
C ALA A 446 -4.63 33.03 6.58
N LYS A 447 -5.87 33.41 6.90
CA LYS A 447 -6.88 33.97 5.97
C LYS A 447 -7.07 33.11 4.71
N LEU A 448 -7.11 31.79 4.88
CA LEU A 448 -7.27 30.86 3.78
C LEU A 448 -8.29 29.75 4.11
N ASP A 449 -8.95 29.26 3.06
CA ASP A 449 -9.89 28.16 3.14
C ASP A 449 -9.24 26.94 2.47
N LEU A 450 -9.07 25.86 3.22
CA LEU A 450 -8.49 24.60 2.73
C LEU A 450 -9.58 23.53 2.74
N SER A 451 -9.81 22.92 1.58
CA SER A 451 -10.76 21.80 1.44
C SER A 451 -10.06 20.49 1.07
N GLU A 452 -10.72 19.38 1.40
CA GLU A 452 -10.37 18.03 0.95
C GLU A 452 -10.17 17.96 -0.58
N ASP A 453 -11.00 18.68 -1.34
CA ASP A 453 -10.91 18.82 -2.80
C ASP A 453 -9.63 19.54 -3.25
N ASN A 454 -9.22 20.60 -2.54
CA ASN A 454 -7.99 21.32 -2.87
C ASN A 454 -6.77 20.40 -2.69
N ILE A 455 -6.74 19.66 -1.58
CA ILE A 455 -5.66 18.71 -1.27
C ILE A 455 -5.65 17.58 -2.30
N GLY A 456 -6.82 17.03 -2.65
CA GLY A 456 -6.92 15.92 -3.59
C GLY A 456 -6.41 16.31 -4.98
N LYS A 457 -6.74 17.52 -5.45
CA LYS A 457 -6.22 18.06 -6.71
C LYS A 457 -4.72 18.32 -6.69
N ALA A 458 -4.17 18.78 -5.56
CA ALA A 458 -2.75 19.07 -5.43
C ALA A 458 -1.89 17.81 -5.34
N THR A 459 -2.41 16.73 -4.75
CA THR A 459 -1.63 15.53 -4.40
C THR A 459 -1.98 14.28 -5.21
N GLY A 460 -3.16 14.22 -5.84
CA GLY A 460 -3.65 12.99 -6.47
C GLY A 460 -4.11 11.91 -5.48
N ALA A 461 -4.23 12.24 -4.19
CA ALA A 461 -4.53 11.26 -3.15
C ALA A 461 -5.90 10.59 -3.32
N GLN A 462 -5.99 9.30 -2.99
CA GLN A 462 -7.24 8.53 -3.06
C GLN A 462 -8.22 8.95 -1.95
N HIS A 463 -7.68 9.32 -0.79
CA HIS A 463 -8.45 9.81 0.34
C HIS A 463 -7.89 11.12 0.85
N THR A 464 -8.75 12.11 1.08
CA THR A 464 -8.37 13.37 1.70
C THR A 464 -9.27 13.66 2.88
N PHE A 465 -8.66 14.13 3.96
CA PHE A 465 -9.36 14.45 5.19
C PHE A 465 -8.88 15.80 5.69
N VAL A 466 -9.81 16.70 5.96
CA VAL A 466 -9.55 17.92 6.70
C VAL A 466 -10.13 17.75 8.09
N ILE A 467 -9.28 17.88 9.12
CA ILE A 467 -9.69 17.73 10.51
C ILE A 467 -9.29 18.97 11.32
N ASN A 468 -10.00 19.17 12.42
CA ASN A 468 -9.62 20.18 13.41
C ASN A 468 -8.32 19.74 14.13
N ASP A 469 -7.48 20.68 14.52
CA ASP A 469 -6.21 20.46 15.23
C ASP A 469 -6.38 19.74 16.56
N PHE A 470 -7.47 19.99 17.29
CA PHE A 470 -7.81 19.26 18.51
C PHE A 470 -8.52 17.93 18.26
N THR A 471 -9.04 17.70 17.06
CA THR A 471 -9.35 16.33 16.60
C THR A 471 -8.05 15.53 16.44
N ALA A 472 -7.01 16.11 15.85
CA ALA A 472 -5.70 15.47 15.80
C ALA A 472 -5.11 15.28 17.21
N ALA A 473 -5.16 16.31 18.06
CA ALA A 473 -4.69 16.20 19.44
C ALA A 473 -5.44 15.13 20.25
N ALA A 474 -6.73 14.93 20.01
CA ALA A 474 -7.46 13.82 20.58
C ALA A 474 -6.91 12.48 20.09
N TRP A 475 -6.72 12.30 18.77
CA TRP A 475 -6.14 11.07 18.22
C TRP A 475 -4.69 10.78 18.62
N SER A 476 -3.92 11.80 19.01
CA SER A 476 -2.53 11.60 19.46
C SER A 476 -2.47 10.73 20.70
N VAL A 477 -3.48 10.89 21.58
CA VAL A 477 -3.58 10.09 22.79
C VAL A 477 -4.24 8.73 22.57
N ALA A 478 -4.51 8.26 21.34
CA ALA A 478 -5.15 6.96 21.10
C ALA A 478 -4.24 5.76 21.45
N GLU A 479 -2.97 5.83 21.02
CA GLU A 479 -1.94 4.80 21.21
C GLU A 479 -0.96 5.15 22.35
N ILE A 480 -1.29 6.17 23.17
CA ILE A 480 -0.40 6.70 24.21
C ILE A 480 -0.10 5.67 25.30
N THR A 481 1.16 5.62 25.73
CA THR A 481 1.66 4.71 26.75
C THR A 481 2.07 5.45 28.02
N GLY A 482 2.46 4.72 29.06
CA GLY A 482 2.97 5.31 30.31
C GLY A 482 4.31 6.03 30.15
N GLU A 483 5.07 5.73 29.10
CA GLU A 483 6.35 6.40 28.79
C GLU A 483 6.15 7.77 28.13
N ASP A 484 4.94 8.04 27.64
CA ASP A 484 4.60 9.27 26.92
C ASP A 484 3.95 10.33 27.83
N VAL A 485 3.81 10.07 29.14
CA VAL A 485 3.06 10.94 30.05
C VAL A 485 3.74 11.13 31.41
N GLU A 486 3.66 12.35 31.91
CA GLU A 486 3.84 12.64 33.32
C GLU A 486 2.50 12.47 34.05
N VAL A 487 2.53 11.76 35.18
CA VAL A 487 1.33 11.41 35.95
C VAL A 487 1.12 12.44 37.07
N LEU A 488 0.05 13.23 36.97
CA LEU A 488 -0.34 14.17 38.03
C LEU A 488 -1.25 13.51 39.07
N GLN A 489 -2.09 12.57 38.62
CA GLN A 489 -3.01 11.81 39.47
C GLN A 489 -3.44 10.50 38.78
N GLY A 490 -3.68 9.46 39.57
CA GLY A 490 -4.30 8.21 39.08
C GLY A 490 -3.30 7.15 38.67
N ALA A 491 -3.66 6.34 37.65
CA ALA A 491 -2.88 5.17 37.26
C ALA A 491 -1.60 5.55 36.51
N ALA A 492 -0.50 4.80 36.73
CA ALA A 492 0.78 5.03 36.06
C ALA A 492 0.73 4.84 34.52
N THR A 493 -0.22 4.04 34.04
CA THR A 493 -0.41 3.78 32.61
C THR A 493 -1.84 4.11 32.21
N PRO A 494 -2.05 4.95 31.18
CA PRO A 494 -3.37 5.22 30.64
C PRO A 494 -4.12 3.94 30.24
N ARG A 495 -5.35 3.79 30.72
CA ARG A 495 -6.20 2.63 30.39
C ARG A 495 -6.98 2.88 29.10
N PRO A 496 -7.44 1.83 28.40
CA PRO A 496 -8.45 1.99 27.35
C PRO A 496 -9.74 2.58 27.92
N GLY A 497 -10.38 3.48 27.18
CA GLY A 497 -11.60 4.17 27.62
C GLY A 497 -11.70 5.58 27.05
N THR A 498 -12.82 6.26 27.26
CA THR A 498 -12.99 7.64 26.78
C THR A 498 -11.86 8.53 27.32
N ARG A 499 -11.26 9.37 26.48
CA ARG A 499 -10.15 10.27 26.82
C ARG A 499 -10.56 11.71 26.53
N LEU A 500 -10.22 12.62 27.44
CA LEU A 500 -10.36 14.06 27.28
C LEU A 500 -8.98 14.66 27.07
N VAL A 501 -8.83 15.51 26.05
CA VAL A 501 -7.62 16.25 25.74
C VAL A 501 -7.91 17.74 25.82
N VAL A 502 -7.11 18.47 26.60
CA VAL A 502 -7.17 19.94 26.70
C VAL A 502 -5.77 20.48 26.50
N GLY A 503 -5.63 21.57 25.75
CA GLY A 503 -4.31 22.09 25.45
C GLY A 503 -4.27 23.60 25.28
N PRO A 504 -3.64 24.33 26.22
CA PRO A 504 -3.31 25.73 26.01
C PRO A 504 -2.15 25.84 25.02
N GLY A 505 -2.42 26.43 23.86
CA GLY A 505 -1.47 26.73 22.80
C GLY A 505 -1.48 28.22 22.48
N THR A 506 -1.52 28.57 21.19
CA THR A 506 -1.86 29.94 20.79
C THR A 506 -3.26 30.29 21.26
N GLY A 507 -4.25 29.44 20.94
CA GLY A 507 -5.60 29.42 21.53
C GLY A 507 -5.75 28.36 22.62
N LEU A 508 -6.98 28.07 23.03
CA LEU A 508 -7.31 26.99 23.95
C LEU A 508 -8.14 25.94 23.21
N GLY A 509 -7.58 24.75 23.03
CA GLY A 509 -8.34 23.66 22.42
C GLY A 509 -8.78 22.60 23.40
N VAL A 510 -9.88 21.93 23.02
CA VAL A 510 -10.50 20.84 23.76
C VAL A 510 -10.96 19.78 22.74
N GLY A 511 -10.58 18.53 22.97
CA GLY A 511 -11.00 17.40 22.14
C GLY A 511 -11.28 16.16 22.99
N ALA A 512 -12.08 15.24 22.47
CA ALA A 512 -12.35 13.97 23.15
C ALA A 512 -12.27 12.77 22.20
N LEU A 513 -11.65 11.69 22.67
CA LEU A 513 -11.75 10.37 22.08
C LEU A 513 -12.80 9.56 22.86
N LEU A 514 -13.95 9.33 22.25
CA LEU A 514 -14.99 8.45 22.75
C LEU A 514 -14.60 7.00 22.48
N TYR A 515 -14.70 6.15 23.50
CA TYR A 515 -14.38 4.73 23.38
C TYR A 515 -15.64 3.88 23.41
N SER A 516 -15.87 3.08 22.36
CA SER A 516 -17.03 2.20 22.25
C SER A 516 -16.67 0.92 21.51
N LYS A 517 -17.08 -0.24 22.05
CA LYS A 517 -16.88 -1.57 21.44
C LYS A 517 -15.43 -1.82 20.96
N GLY A 518 -14.44 -1.42 21.75
CA GLY A 518 -13.03 -1.63 21.41
C GLY A 518 -12.44 -0.60 20.44
N ARG A 519 -13.20 0.42 20.02
CA ARG A 519 -12.78 1.41 19.01
C ARG A 519 -12.89 2.84 19.53
N TYR A 520 -12.01 3.70 19.05
CA TYR A 520 -12.05 5.14 19.30
C TYR A 520 -12.81 5.89 18.20
N HIS A 521 -13.51 6.94 18.62
CA HIS A 521 -14.18 7.92 17.77
C HIS A 521 -13.88 9.30 18.33
N THR A 522 -13.61 10.29 17.48
CA THR A 522 -13.44 11.67 17.95
C THR A 522 -14.78 12.39 18.05
N ALA A 523 -14.92 13.16 19.12
CA ALA A 523 -15.88 14.26 19.18
C ALA A 523 -15.10 15.56 18.98
N SER A 524 -15.28 16.19 17.82
CA SER A 524 -14.73 17.51 17.52
C SER A 524 -15.57 18.60 18.18
N GLY A 525 -14.94 19.66 18.64
CA GLY A 525 -15.64 20.79 19.26
C GLY A 525 -14.71 21.98 19.51
N GLU A 526 -15.32 23.11 19.82
CA GLU A 526 -14.66 24.41 20.06
C GLU A 526 -14.69 24.73 21.57
N GLY A 527 -14.25 23.77 22.39
CA GLY A 527 -14.42 23.86 23.85
C GLY A 527 -13.63 24.97 24.53
N GLY A 528 -12.70 25.64 23.83
CA GLY A 528 -12.04 26.86 24.30
C GLY A 528 -12.96 28.08 24.38
N HIS A 529 -14.09 28.07 23.65
CA HIS A 529 -15.04 29.18 23.61
C HIS A 529 -16.19 29.01 24.61
N ILE A 530 -16.06 28.14 25.62
CA ILE A 530 -17.01 28.08 26.73
C ILE A 530 -16.83 29.27 27.67
N GLY A 531 -17.86 29.59 28.46
CA GLY A 531 -17.81 30.72 29.39
C GLY A 531 -16.97 30.44 30.65
N LEU A 532 -16.09 31.39 31.01
CA LEU A 532 -15.49 31.54 32.33
C LEU A 532 -16.11 32.73 33.05
N SER A 533 -16.36 32.58 34.34
CA SER A 533 -16.85 33.61 35.24
C SER A 533 -15.92 33.75 36.45
N PRO A 534 -15.95 34.89 37.17
CA PRO A 534 -15.28 35.02 38.46
C PRO A 534 -15.65 33.87 39.39
N ARG A 535 -14.65 33.27 40.03
CA ARG A 535 -14.82 32.20 41.03
C ARG A 535 -14.74 32.76 42.45
N HIS A 536 -14.01 33.86 42.61
CA HIS A 536 -13.81 34.55 43.88
C HIS A 536 -14.24 36.02 43.77
N GLU A 537 -14.62 36.62 44.88
CA GLU A 537 -15.14 38.00 44.91
C GLU A 537 -14.08 39.03 44.48
N ASP A 538 -12.82 38.79 44.83
CA ASP A 538 -11.67 39.63 44.47
C ASP A 538 -11.30 39.56 42.97
N GLU A 539 -11.81 38.56 42.24
CA GLU A 539 -11.61 38.45 40.79
C GLU A 539 -12.59 39.32 39.99
N VAL A 540 -13.67 39.82 40.60
CA VAL A 540 -14.71 40.60 39.90
C VAL A 540 -14.12 41.83 39.20
N GLU A 541 -13.22 42.56 39.87
CA GLU A 541 -12.59 43.75 39.28
C GLU A 541 -11.63 43.38 38.14
N ILE A 542 -11.00 42.20 38.18
CA ILE A 542 -10.16 41.69 37.10
C ILE A 542 -11.01 41.41 35.85
N PHE A 543 -12.18 40.78 36.00
CA PHE A 543 -13.08 40.54 34.86
C PHE A 543 -13.68 41.83 34.31
N LYS A 544 -14.00 42.81 35.17
CA LYS A 544 -14.39 44.15 34.71
C LYS A 544 -13.28 44.84 33.91
N ALA A 545 -12.03 44.74 34.39
CA ALA A 545 -10.87 45.27 33.66
C ALA A 545 -10.65 44.54 32.33
N ALA A 546 -10.77 43.21 32.30
CA ALA A 546 -10.66 42.42 31.07
C ALA A 546 -11.69 42.84 30.02
N ARG A 547 -12.91 43.25 30.43
CA ARG A 547 -13.94 43.79 29.52
C ARG A 547 -13.51 45.09 28.84
N HIS A 548 -12.68 45.91 29.49
CA HIS A 548 -12.10 47.11 28.86
C HIS A 548 -10.98 46.75 27.88
N VAL A 549 -10.23 45.67 28.15
CA VAL A 549 -9.13 45.22 27.29
C VAL A 549 -9.64 44.50 26.03
N SER A 550 -10.66 43.63 26.17
CA SER A 550 -11.19 42.82 25.07
C SER A 550 -12.72 42.63 25.20
N PRO A 551 -13.53 43.65 24.88
CA PRO A 551 -14.98 43.62 25.11
C PRO A 551 -15.72 42.56 24.28
N ASN A 552 -15.21 42.21 23.09
CA ASN A 552 -15.90 41.35 22.13
C ASN A 552 -15.93 39.86 22.53
N CYS A 553 -15.21 39.49 23.58
CA CYS A 553 -15.08 38.09 24.02
C CYS A 553 -15.96 37.79 25.24
N PHE A 554 -16.83 38.73 25.62
CA PHE A 554 -17.81 38.56 26.69
C PHE A 554 -19.16 38.12 26.14
N PHE A 555 -19.84 37.30 26.91
CA PHE A 555 -21.19 36.85 26.61
C PHE A 555 -22.17 37.95 27.03
N ASP A 556 -22.55 38.80 26.07
CA ASP A 556 -23.45 39.93 26.26
C ASP A 556 -23.03 40.84 27.44
N ASP A 557 -24.01 41.42 28.15
CA ASP A 557 -23.81 42.26 29.33
C ASP A 557 -23.64 41.43 30.62
N THR A 558 -22.69 40.48 30.59
CA THR A 558 -22.32 39.66 31.75
C THR A 558 -20.82 39.78 32.07
N LEU A 559 -20.40 39.22 33.21
CA LEU A 559 -18.98 39.02 33.53
C LEU A 559 -18.43 37.69 32.98
N VAL A 560 -19.19 36.99 32.13
CA VAL A 560 -18.75 35.74 31.53
C VAL A 560 -17.98 36.05 30.25
N LEU A 561 -16.79 35.48 30.10
CA LEU A 561 -15.93 35.62 28.92
C LEU A 561 -15.53 34.26 28.35
N GLU A 562 -15.09 34.21 27.10
CA GLU A 562 -14.61 32.97 26.47
C GLU A 562 -13.34 32.45 27.16
N ALA A 563 -13.28 31.15 27.48
CA ALA A 563 -12.20 30.57 28.27
C ALA A 563 -10.82 30.79 27.66
N GLU A 564 -10.72 30.73 26.33
CA GLU A 564 -9.51 31.03 25.57
C GLU A 564 -8.88 32.38 25.95
N MET A 565 -9.68 33.38 26.32
CA MET A 565 -9.17 34.72 26.63
C MET A 565 -8.27 34.78 27.85
N PHE A 566 -8.41 33.84 28.79
CA PHE A 566 -7.51 33.73 29.93
C PHE A 566 -6.62 32.49 29.85
N LEU A 567 -7.05 31.44 29.15
CA LEU A 567 -6.44 30.11 29.20
C LEU A 567 -5.66 29.73 27.93
N SER A 568 -5.08 30.73 27.25
CA SER A 568 -4.28 30.54 26.05
C SER A 568 -3.05 31.45 26.01
N GLY A 569 -2.15 31.19 25.07
CA GLY A 569 -0.99 32.03 24.81
C GLY A 569 -1.37 33.45 24.36
N THR A 570 -2.42 33.63 23.57
CA THR A 570 -2.93 34.97 23.21
C THR A 570 -3.75 35.60 24.33
N GLY A 571 -4.30 34.79 25.23
CA GLY A 571 -5.08 35.24 26.39
C GLY A 571 -4.25 35.72 27.58
N LEU A 572 -3.09 35.11 27.84
CA LEU A 572 -2.22 35.48 28.96
C LEU A 572 -1.86 36.98 29.03
N PRO A 573 -1.51 37.67 27.92
CA PRO A 573 -1.32 39.12 27.91
C PRO A 573 -2.56 39.92 28.32
N ILE A 574 -3.76 39.42 27.99
CA ILE A 574 -5.03 40.07 28.32
C ILE A 574 -5.31 39.92 29.82
N LEU A 575 -5.13 38.73 30.37
CA LEU A 575 -5.24 38.48 31.81
C LEU A 575 -4.23 39.33 32.60
N TYR A 576 -2.97 39.40 32.15
CA TYR A 576 -1.93 40.22 32.77
C TYR A 576 -2.30 41.71 32.83
N ARG A 577 -2.78 42.27 31.71
CA ARG A 577 -3.25 43.68 31.69
C ARG A 577 -4.47 43.89 32.57
N ALA A 578 -5.43 42.96 32.55
CA ALA A 578 -6.63 43.04 33.37
C ALA A 578 -6.29 43.05 34.88
N ILE A 579 -5.34 42.20 35.30
CA ILE A 579 -4.85 42.18 36.68
C ILE A 579 -4.16 43.50 37.03
N GLY A 580 -3.27 44.01 36.17
CA GLY A 580 -2.60 45.29 36.41
C GLY A 580 -3.57 46.46 36.55
N MET A 581 -4.59 46.53 35.69
CA MET A 581 -5.65 47.54 35.76
C MET A 581 -6.49 47.40 37.05
N ALA A 582 -6.85 46.18 37.45
CA ALA A 582 -7.59 45.94 38.69
C ALA A 582 -6.77 46.31 39.94
N ASP A 583 -5.45 46.15 39.88
CA ASP A 583 -4.51 46.58 40.92
C ASP A 583 -4.17 48.09 40.84
N GLY A 584 -4.85 48.85 39.98
CA GLY A 584 -4.76 50.31 39.86
C GLY A 584 -3.61 50.82 38.98
N GLN A 585 -2.94 49.96 38.21
CA GLN A 585 -1.93 50.39 37.25
C GLN A 585 -2.57 50.98 35.99
N THR A 586 -2.21 52.21 35.65
CA THR A 586 -2.75 52.94 34.50
C THR A 586 -2.02 52.68 33.18
N ASP A 587 -0.84 52.07 33.22
CA ASP A 587 0.02 51.82 32.05
C ASP A 587 0.75 50.47 32.18
N THR A 588 -0.04 49.39 32.34
CA THR A 588 0.53 48.04 32.39
C THR A 588 1.08 47.67 31.01
N PRO A 589 2.40 47.45 30.88
CA PRO A 589 3.03 47.26 29.57
C PRO A 589 2.55 45.98 28.89
N GLU A 590 2.40 46.04 27.57
CA GLU A 590 2.12 44.86 26.76
C GLU A 590 3.32 43.90 26.79
N ARG A 591 3.07 42.66 27.19
CA ARG A 591 4.08 41.60 27.28
C ARG A 591 3.59 40.35 26.56
N SER A 592 4.53 39.59 26.01
CA SER A 592 4.18 38.29 25.43
C SER A 592 3.87 37.29 26.55
N ALA A 593 3.09 36.24 26.25
CA ALA A 593 2.87 35.14 27.19
C ALA A 593 4.17 34.51 27.70
N LYS A 594 5.19 34.44 26.83
CA LYS A 594 6.51 33.94 27.21
C LYS A 594 7.12 34.80 28.31
N ASP A 595 7.18 36.12 28.11
CA ASP A 595 7.80 37.04 29.07
C ASP A 595 7.03 37.07 30.40
N ILE A 596 5.70 36.97 30.34
CA ILE A 596 4.85 36.89 31.53
C ILE A 596 5.16 35.62 32.33
N LEU A 597 5.17 34.45 31.69
CA LEU A 597 5.43 33.19 32.38
C LEU A 597 6.90 33.08 32.86
N GLU A 598 7.85 33.65 32.14
CA GLU A 598 9.26 33.75 32.58
C GLU A 598 9.40 34.66 33.81
N ALA A 599 8.75 35.83 33.82
CA ALA A 599 8.74 36.74 34.96
C ALA A 599 8.06 36.13 36.19
N ALA A 600 6.95 35.42 35.98
CA ALA A 600 6.25 34.68 37.04
C ALA A 600 7.14 33.58 37.64
N ARG A 601 7.81 32.80 36.79
CA ARG A 601 8.71 31.73 37.22
C ARG A 601 9.92 32.28 37.98
N ALA A 602 10.44 33.43 37.55
CA ALA A 602 11.54 34.12 38.22
C ALA A 602 11.11 34.88 39.48
N GLN A 603 9.80 35.00 39.74
CA GLN A 603 9.23 35.73 40.88
C GLN A 603 9.71 37.20 40.95
N VAL A 604 9.75 37.85 39.78
CA VAL A 604 10.20 39.25 39.65
C VAL A 604 9.07 40.23 39.35
N ASP A 605 7.85 39.73 39.20
CA ASP A 605 6.68 40.53 38.84
C ASP A 605 5.40 39.96 39.47
N PRO A 606 4.84 40.63 40.51
CA PRO A 606 3.66 40.16 41.22
C PRO A 606 2.41 40.00 40.33
N ILE A 607 2.27 40.81 39.27
CA ILE A 607 1.15 40.68 38.33
C ILE A 607 1.35 39.42 37.50
N ALA A 608 2.58 39.14 37.06
CA ALA A 608 2.89 37.93 36.32
C ALA A 608 2.65 36.67 37.17
N GLU A 609 3.04 36.69 38.44
CA GLU A 609 2.77 35.61 39.39
C GLU A 609 1.26 35.36 39.57
N LYS A 610 0.48 36.43 39.80
CA LYS A 610 -0.98 36.35 39.89
C LYS A 610 -1.62 35.84 38.59
N THR A 611 -1.10 36.28 37.44
CA THR A 611 -1.52 35.82 36.11
C THR A 611 -1.29 34.32 35.94
N ALA A 612 -0.08 33.83 36.24
CA ALA A 612 0.26 32.41 36.13
C ALA A 612 -0.58 31.54 37.08
N ASN A 613 -0.83 32.03 38.30
CA ASN A 613 -1.68 31.32 39.27
C ASN A 613 -3.14 31.25 38.82
N MET A 614 -3.71 32.36 38.34
CA MET A 614 -5.08 32.38 37.81
C MET A 614 -5.21 31.48 36.58
N PHE A 615 -4.28 31.57 35.62
CA PHE A 615 -4.23 30.67 34.47
C PHE A 615 -4.25 29.20 34.89
N THR A 616 -3.39 28.83 35.84
CA THR A 616 -3.24 27.44 36.32
C THR A 616 -4.52 26.94 36.98
N THR A 617 -5.08 27.70 37.90
CA THR A 617 -6.25 27.29 38.69
C THR A 617 -7.52 27.25 37.84
N TYR A 618 -7.73 28.22 36.94
CA TYR A 618 -8.86 28.20 36.02
C TYR A 618 -8.76 27.06 35.01
N LEU A 619 -7.57 26.77 34.47
CA LEU A 619 -7.39 25.64 33.56
C LEU A 619 -7.67 24.30 34.25
N GLY A 620 -7.15 24.11 35.46
CA GLY A 620 -7.44 22.92 36.26
C GLY A 620 -8.94 22.76 36.51
N ALA A 621 -9.60 23.81 37.01
CA ALA A 621 -11.03 23.79 37.29
C ALA A 621 -11.87 23.48 36.04
N MET A 622 -11.58 24.14 34.91
CA MET A 622 -12.26 23.91 33.64
C MET A 622 -12.09 22.46 33.15
N MET A 623 -10.87 21.92 33.23
CA MET A 623 -10.62 20.52 32.88
C MET A 623 -11.38 19.55 33.78
N GLY A 624 -11.52 19.88 35.07
CA GLY A 624 -12.33 19.10 36.00
C GLY A 624 -13.83 19.13 35.67
N ASP A 625 -14.34 20.29 35.24
CA ASP A 625 -15.73 20.45 34.80
C ASP A 625 -16.01 19.60 33.54
N LEU A 626 -15.14 19.69 32.54
CA LEU A 626 -15.22 18.89 31.31
C LEU A 626 -15.08 17.39 31.57
N ALA A 627 -14.23 16.99 32.53
CA ALA A 627 -14.08 15.59 32.90
C ALA A 627 -15.35 14.99 33.50
N VAL A 628 -16.12 15.76 34.27
CA VAL A 628 -17.43 15.31 34.77
C VAL A 628 -18.46 15.18 33.64
N VAL A 629 -18.40 16.05 32.62
CA VAL A 629 -19.29 15.98 31.45
C VAL A 629 -19.03 14.72 30.61
N LEU A 630 -17.76 14.38 30.37
CA LEU A 630 -17.38 13.32 29.44
C LEU A 630 -17.11 11.96 30.09
N MET A 631 -16.92 11.93 31.40
CA MET A 631 -16.55 10.73 32.15
C MET A 631 -15.38 9.95 31.51
N PRO A 632 -14.19 10.59 31.33
CA PRO A 632 -13.10 10.03 30.56
C PRO A 632 -12.32 8.99 31.39
N VAL A 633 -12.86 7.78 31.53
CA VAL A 633 -12.24 6.68 32.30
C VAL A 633 -10.87 6.26 31.75
N GLY A 634 -10.55 6.60 30.50
CA GLY A 634 -9.23 6.39 29.89
C GLY A 634 -8.20 7.47 30.23
N GLY A 635 -8.62 8.57 30.86
CA GLY A 635 -7.76 9.65 31.35
C GLY A 635 -8.09 11.04 30.80
N VAL A 636 -7.66 12.06 31.55
CA VAL A 636 -7.63 13.46 31.14
C VAL A 636 -6.19 13.84 30.83
N PHE A 637 -5.94 14.41 29.65
CA PHE A 637 -4.61 14.70 29.15
C PHE A 637 -4.46 16.19 28.88
N LEU A 638 -3.46 16.79 29.49
CA LEU A 638 -3.00 18.13 29.16
C LEU A 638 -1.95 18.03 28.03
N VAL A 639 -2.19 18.70 26.91
CA VAL A 639 -1.32 18.73 25.73
C VAL A 639 -0.96 20.17 25.34
N GLY A 640 -0.13 20.34 24.32
CA GLY A 640 0.12 21.66 23.72
C GLY A 640 1.37 22.39 24.24
N GLY A 641 1.79 23.40 23.46
CA GLY A 641 3.10 24.02 23.63
C GLY A 641 3.26 24.89 24.88
N VAL A 642 2.19 25.50 25.41
CA VAL A 642 2.27 26.22 26.70
C VAL A 642 2.45 25.19 27.82
N ALA A 643 1.70 24.09 27.77
CA ALA A 643 1.81 23.03 28.76
C ALA A 643 3.19 22.36 28.77
N GLU A 644 3.76 22.10 27.59
CA GLU A 644 5.09 21.49 27.41
C GLU A 644 6.20 22.37 28.00
N LYS A 645 6.20 23.67 27.71
CA LYS A 645 7.28 24.58 28.12
C LYS A 645 7.18 25.03 29.58
N ASN A 646 5.99 24.92 30.19
CA ASN A 646 5.70 25.49 31.50
C ASN A 646 5.18 24.43 32.50
N ARG A 647 5.78 23.24 32.49
CA ARG A 647 5.44 22.11 33.40
C ARG A 647 5.32 22.51 34.87
N TRP A 648 6.13 23.48 35.30
CA TRP A 648 6.12 24.02 36.67
C TRP A 648 4.75 24.57 37.13
N LEU A 649 3.85 24.91 36.20
CA LEU A 649 2.48 25.33 36.50
C LEU A 649 1.60 24.14 36.94
N PHE A 650 1.80 22.94 36.40
CA PHE A 650 0.87 21.82 36.52
C PHE A 650 1.24 20.89 37.68
N THR A 651 1.35 21.46 38.87
CA THR A 651 1.68 20.74 40.11
C THR A 651 0.46 20.63 41.03
N ASP A 652 0.65 20.87 42.33
CA ASP A 652 -0.41 20.71 43.33
C ASP A 652 -1.56 21.69 43.13
N ALA A 653 -1.28 22.98 42.86
CA ALA A 653 -2.34 23.98 42.67
C ALA A 653 -3.27 23.67 41.48
N PHE A 654 -2.70 23.17 40.38
CA PHE A 654 -3.46 22.73 39.21
C PHE A 654 -4.33 21.51 39.53
N ARG A 655 -3.74 20.49 40.17
CA ARG A 655 -4.44 19.26 40.57
C ARG A 655 -5.55 19.55 41.58
N ASP A 656 -5.31 20.43 42.53
CA ASP A 656 -6.29 20.81 43.54
C ASP A 656 -7.46 21.56 42.92
N ALA A 657 -7.18 22.47 41.97
CA ALA A 657 -8.23 23.16 41.21
C ALA A 657 -9.05 22.20 40.32
N PHE A 658 -8.39 21.23 39.67
CA PHE A 658 -9.07 20.16 38.93
C PHE A 658 -10.04 19.39 39.84
N ASN A 659 -9.59 19.04 41.05
CA ASN A 659 -10.37 18.27 42.02
C ASN A 659 -11.45 19.09 42.74
N ALA A 660 -11.47 20.42 42.63
CA ALA A 660 -12.41 21.31 43.29
C ALA A 660 -13.81 21.31 42.64
N GLY A 661 -14.49 20.17 42.65
CA GLY A 661 -15.78 19.93 41.98
C GLY A 661 -17.02 19.96 42.89
N GLY A 662 -16.90 20.47 44.12
CA GLY A 662 -17.97 20.44 45.12
C GLY A 662 -18.40 19.01 45.44
N ARG A 663 -19.68 18.66 45.22
CA ARG A 663 -20.23 17.30 45.44
C ARG A 663 -19.54 16.21 44.62
N PHE A 664 -18.87 16.57 43.53
CA PHE A 664 -18.16 15.63 42.66
C PHE A 664 -16.64 15.60 42.91
N SER A 665 -16.15 16.21 43.99
CA SER A 665 -14.70 16.27 44.27
C SER A 665 -14.07 14.88 44.37
N ASP A 666 -14.73 13.94 45.03
CA ASP A 666 -14.21 12.56 45.15
C ASP A 666 -14.23 11.80 43.82
N LEU A 667 -15.24 12.07 42.97
CA LEU A 667 -15.27 11.54 41.61
C LEU A 667 -14.07 12.07 40.80
N ARG A 668 -13.79 13.37 40.85
CA ARG A 668 -12.65 13.97 40.13
C ARG A 668 -11.31 13.42 40.64
N LYS A 669 -11.14 13.26 41.95
CA LYS A 669 -9.93 12.63 42.55
C LYS A 669 -9.70 11.19 42.09
N SER A 670 -10.76 10.48 41.70
CA SER A 670 -10.66 9.10 41.18
C SER A 670 -10.23 9.03 39.71
N MET A 671 -10.33 10.14 38.97
CA MET A 671 -9.96 10.22 37.56
C MET A 671 -8.45 10.32 37.41
N SER A 672 -7.91 9.73 36.34
CA SER A 672 -6.49 9.87 36.03
C SER A 672 -6.24 11.15 35.23
N LEU A 673 -5.21 11.88 35.62
CA LEU A 673 -4.84 13.19 35.08
C LEU A 673 -3.36 13.16 34.69
N TYR A 674 -3.10 13.51 33.45
CA TYR A 674 -1.81 13.36 32.80
C TYR A 674 -1.39 14.64 32.10
N VAL A 675 -0.08 14.79 31.97
CA VAL A 675 0.54 15.77 31.12
C VAL A 675 1.31 15.02 30.02
N SER A 676 0.94 15.23 28.75
CA SER A 676 1.54 14.50 27.63
C SER A 676 2.94 15.01 27.32
N GLU A 677 3.90 14.10 27.23
CA GLU A 677 5.29 14.32 26.80
C GLU A 677 5.52 13.96 25.33
N GLN A 678 4.47 13.55 24.64
CA GLN A 678 4.54 13.13 23.25
C GLN A 678 4.86 14.32 22.32
N LYS A 679 6.01 14.23 21.65
CA LYS A 679 6.46 15.24 20.68
C LYS A 679 5.64 15.17 19.40
N GLU A 680 5.47 16.31 18.73
CA GLU A 680 4.78 16.42 17.44
C GLU A 680 3.37 15.77 17.49
N PHE A 681 2.64 15.98 18.59
CA PHE A 681 1.33 15.37 18.84
C PHE A 681 0.32 15.58 17.71
N GLY A 682 0.36 16.73 17.01
CA GLY A 682 -0.52 17.00 15.87
C GLY A 682 -0.27 16.02 14.71
N ILE A 683 0.99 15.73 14.40
CA ILE A 683 1.40 14.79 13.35
C ILE A 683 1.06 13.35 13.74
N ILE A 684 1.36 12.95 14.98
CA ILE A 684 1.02 11.61 15.48
C ILE A 684 -0.50 11.42 15.50
N GLY A 685 -1.23 12.44 15.93
CA GLY A 685 -2.68 12.46 15.94
C GLY A 685 -3.30 12.31 14.56
N ALA A 686 -2.82 13.09 13.58
CA ALA A 686 -3.25 12.97 12.20
C ALA A 686 -2.94 11.59 11.60
N ASN A 687 -1.79 10.98 11.94
CA ASN A 687 -1.46 9.61 11.54
C ASN A 687 -2.40 8.57 12.17
N ASN A 688 -2.69 8.68 13.48
CA ASN A 688 -3.61 7.77 14.15
C ASN A 688 -5.05 7.93 13.62
N PHE A 689 -5.47 9.15 13.29
CA PHE A 689 -6.71 9.39 12.54
C PHE A 689 -6.67 8.67 11.19
N CYS A 690 -5.60 8.84 10.41
CA CYS A 690 -5.43 8.23 9.09
C CYS A 690 -5.57 6.70 9.15
N LYS A 691 -4.83 6.03 10.04
CA LYS A 691 -4.93 4.59 10.28
C LYS A 691 -6.36 4.16 10.59
N ASN A 692 -7.08 4.92 11.42
CA ASN A 692 -8.45 4.60 11.78
C ASN A 692 -9.43 4.81 10.64
N ALA A 693 -9.27 5.88 9.87
CA ALA A 693 -10.13 6.22 8.75
C ALA A 693 -10.02 5.21 7.61
N LEU A 694 -8.81 4.74 7.31
CA LEU A 694 -8.55 3.76 6.25
C LEU A 694 -8.91 2.31 6.63
N ALA A 695 -9.07 2.02 7.92
CA ALA A 695 -9.52 0.72 8.41
C ALA A 695 -11.05 0.57 8.45
N ARG A 696 -11.81 1.62 8.09
CA ARG A 696 -13.27 1.63 7.98
C ARG A 696 -13.68 1.53 6.53
#